data_AF-A0A8S2B627-F1
#
_entry.id   AF-A0A8S2B627-F1
#
_cell.length_a   1.000
_cell.length_b   1.000
_cell.length_c   1.000
_cell.angle_alpha   90.00
_cell.angle_beta   90.00
_cell.angle_gamma   90.00
#
_symmetry.space_group_name_H-M   'P 1'
#
loop_
_entity.id
_entity.type
_entity.pdbx_description
1 polymer ?
#
loop_
_entity_poly.entity_id
_entity_poly.type
_entity_poly.pdbx_seq_one_letter_code
_entity_poly.pdbx_strand_id
1 'polypeptide(L)'
;MPEDSSSIDYAMEKASGPHFSGLRFDGLLSSSPPNSSVVSSLSHLRSAVSSSSPASSDPDAPKQPFIIGVSGGTASGKTTVCDMIIQQLHDHRVVLVNQDSFYRGLTSEELQRVQEYNFDHPDAFDTEQLLHCAETLKSGQPYQVPIYDFKTHQRRSDTFRQVNASDVIILEGILVFHDSRVRNLMNMKIFVDTDADVRLARRIRRDTVERGRDVNSVLEQYAKFVKPAFDDFVLPSKKYADVIIPRGGDNHVAVDLITQHIHTKLGQHDLCKIYPNVYVIQSTFQIRGMHTLIREKDISKHDFVFYSDRLIRLVVEHGLGHLPFTEKQVVTPTGAVYTGVDFCKKLCGVSIIRSGESMENALRACCKGIKIGKILIHRDGDNGKQLIYEKLPHDISERHVLLLDPVLATGNSANQAIELLIQKGVPESHIIFLNLISAPEGIHCVCKRFPALKIVTSEIDQCLNQEFRVIPGLGEFGDRYFGTDEEDQSNQSLTNQSRPLFKSIRRLRSLHRYEEALSDAKKTIELKPDWSIGYSRLGAAFIGLSKFEEAIDAYKKGLEIDPSNETLKSGLADRVLYIDIDVHHGDGVEEALYTTDRVMTVSFHKFGDFFPGTGHIRDVGAEKGKYYALNVPLNDGMDDESFRSLFRPLIQKVMEVYQPEAVVLQCGADSLSGDRLGCFNLSVKGHADCLRFLRSYNVPLMILGGGGYTIRNVARCWCYETAVAVGVEPDNKLPYKDGYDFFLQI
;
A
#
# COMPACT_ATOMS: atom_id res chain seq x y z
N MET A 1 -59.74 -0.01 -6.31
CA MET A 1 -59.74 -1.48 -6.28
C MET A 1 -59.30 -1.97 -7.65
N PRO A 2 -58.32 -2.88 -7.74
CA PRO A 2 -56.95 -2.74 -7.18
C PRO A 2 -55.89 -3.27 -8.19
N GLU A 3 -54.64 -2.76 -8.12
CA GLU A 3 -53.40 -3.35 -7.55
C GLU A 3 -52.74 -4.44 -8.40
N ASP A 4 -51.46 -4.23 -8.71
CA ASP A 4 -50.47 -5.31 -8.56
C ASP A 4 -49.09 -4.72 -8.23
N SER A 5 -48.53 -5.21 -7.12
CA SER A 5 -47.28 -4.79 -6.50
C SER A 5 -46.47 -6.02 -6.09
N SER A 6 -45.25 -6.18 -6.61
CA SER A 6 -44.15 -6.96 -6.02
C SER A 6 -42.92 -6.80 -6.92
N SER A 7 -41.95 -5.93 -6.62
CA SER A 7 -40.86 -6.03 -5.62
C SER A 7 -39.57 -6.65 -6.19
N ILE A 8 -38.52 -5.84 -6.08
CA ILE A 8 -37.19 -5.82 -6.73
C ILE A 8 -36.16 -6.82 -6.16
N ASP A 9 -36.57 -7.90 -5.49
CA ASP A 9 -35.64 -8.74 -4.71
C ASP A 9 -35.02 -9.97 -5.43
N TYR A 10 -34.86 -9.96 -6.77
CA TYR A 10 -34.44 -11.16 -7.52
C TYR A 10 -33.09 -11.05 -8.28
N ALA A 11 -32.15 -10.21 -7.85
CA ALA A 11 -30.88 -10.03 -8.59
C ALA A 11 -29.58 -10.04 -7.75
N MET A 12 -29.56 -10.65 -6.56
CA MET A 12 -28.33 -10.79 -5.76
C MET A 12 -28.23 -12.15 -5.05
N GLU A 13 -28.17 -13.28 -5.78
CA GLU A 13 -27.82 -14.57 -5.14
C GLU A 13 -27.31 -15.68 -6.09
N LYS A 14 -26.63 -15.29 -7.19
CA LYS A 14 -25.92 -16.24 -8.07
C LYS A 14 -24.54 -15.73 -8.46
N ALA A 15 -23.62 -15.69 -7.51
CA ALA A 15 -22.19 -15.62 -7.78
C ALA A 15 -21.37 -16.09 -6.56
N SER A 16 -21.42 -17.38 -6.25
CA SER A 16 -20.52 -18.00 -5.26
C SER A 16 -20.26 -19.44 -5.66
N GLY A 17 -19.45 -19.60 -6.70
CA GLY A 17 -18.80 -20.86 -7.07
C GLY A 17 -17.28 -20.67 -6.97
N PRO A 18 -16.52 -21.70 -6.57
CA PRO A 18 -15.09 -21.57 -6.30
C PRO A 18 -14.31 -21.61 -7.62
N HIS A 19 -13.51 -20.60 -7.93
CA HIS A 19 -12.38 -20.79 -8.84
C HIS A 19 -11.16 -19.96 -8.45
N PHE A 20 -10.04 -20.59 -8.75
CA PHE A 20 -8.77 -20.58 -8.06
C PHE A 20 -7.74 -19.65 -8.72
N SER A 21 -6.66 -19.45 -7.98
CA SER A 21 -5.51 -18.60 -8.20
C SER A 21 -4.74 -18.82 -9.51
N GLY A 22 -4.07 -17.73 -9.89
CA GLY A 22 -3.18 -17.61 -11.05
C GLY A 22 -1.97 -18.54 -11.06
N LEU A 23 -1.38 -18.52 -12.24
CA LEU A 23 -0.36 -19.38 -12.81
C LEU A 23 0.98 -19.33 -12.06
N ARG A 24 1.60 -20.51 -11.92
CA ARG A 24 3.02 -20.69 -11.58
C ARG A 24 3.88 -20.67 -12.85
N PHE A 25 5.11 -20.19 -12.71
CA PHE A 25 6.28 -20.68 -13.43
C PHE A 25 7.27 -21.23 -12.39
N ASP A 26 7.55 -22.53 -12.43
CA ASP A 26 8.57 -23.21 -11.62
C ASP A 26 9.88 -23.33 -12.41
N GLY A 27 11.02 -23.31 -11.71
CA GLY A 27 12.35 -23.48 -12.29
C GLY A 27 13.47 -23.79 -11.28
N LEU A 28 13.50 -25.03 -10.79
CA LEU A 28 14.67 -25.89 -10.48
C LEU A 28 15.80 -25.35 -9.57
N LEU A 29 16.02 -26.01 -8.42
CA LEU A 29 17.12 -26.97 -8.22
C LEU A 29 17.12 -27.60 -6.81
N SER A 30 17.50 -28.88 -6.79
CA SER A 30 17.56 -29.84 -5.68
C SER A 30 18.74 -29.68 -4.72
N SER A 31 18.61 -30.10 -3.46
CA SER A 31 19.41 -31.19 -2.85
C SER A 31 19.19 -31.33 -1.33
N SER A 32 19.30 -32.59 -0.88
CA SER A 32 18.98 -33.15 0.44
C SER A 32 20.10 -32.95 1.50
N PRO A 33 19.85 -33.27 2.79
CA PRO A 33 20.66 -32.88 3.97
C PRO A 33 21.62 -33.98 4.46
N PRO A 34 22.39 -33.74 5.55
CA PRO A 34 22.33 -34.71 6.65
C PRO A 34 22.52 -34.18 8.10
N ASN A 35 21.79 -34.82 9.02
CA ASN A 35 22.11 -35.38 10.36
C ASN A 35 23.13 -34.74 11.34
N SER A 36 22.71 -34.61 12.61
CA SER A 36 23.28 -35.28 13.82
C SER A 36 22.54 -34.76 15.09
N SER A 37 21.81 -35.58 15.86
CA SER A 37 22.21 -36.35 17.07
C SER A 37 23.04 -35.52 18.07
N VAL A 38 22.68 -35.34 19.35
CA VAL A 38 22.65 -36.37 20.42
C VAL A 38 22.02 -35.78 21.69
N VAL A 39 21.41 -36.67 22.48
CA VAL A 39 20.69 -36.56 23.76
C VAL A 39 21.62 -36.37 24.98
N SER A 40 21.03 -35.90 26.10
CA SER A 40 21.32 -36.20 27.53
C SER A 40 21.60 -34.92 28.35
N SER A 41 21.16 -34.71 29.59
CA SER A 41 20.70 -35.60 30.66
C SER A 41 19.82 -34.85 31.67
N LEU A 42 18.94 -35.60 32.35
CA LEU A 42 18.19 -35.20 33.54
C LEU A 42 19.08 -35.19 34.80
N SER A 43 18.85 -34.25 35.73
CA SER A 43 18.60 -34.58 37.16
C SER A 43 18.42 -33.35 38.07
N HIS A 44 17.36 -33.43 38.89
CA HIS A 44 17.24 -33.02 40.29
C HIS A 44 16.16 -31.98 40.66
N LEU A 45 15.07 -32.53 41.21
CA LEU A 45 14.11 -31.90 42.11
C LEU A 45 14.69 -31.79 43.52
N ARG A 46 14.60 -30.60 44.15
CA ARG A 46 14.14 -30.46 45.54
C ARG A 46 13.66 -29.04 45.85
N SER A 47 12.56 -29.02 46.58
CA SER A 47 11.68 -27.93 47.01
C SER A 47 12.31 -26.89 47.94
N ALA A 48 11.92 -25.62 47.77
CA ALA A 48 11.66 -24.72 48.88
C ALA A 48 10.64 -23.64 48.47
N VAL A 49 9.55 -23.57 49.22
CA VAL A 49 8.48 -22.58 49.09
C VAL A 49 9.00 -21.25 49.62
N SER A 50 8.97 -20.20 48.80
CA SER A 50 8.95 -18.82 49.27
C SER A 50 8.13 -17.95 48.33
N SER A 51 7.29 -17.12 48.95
CA SER A 51 6.44 -16.09 48.38
C SER A 51 7.22 -15.10 47.52
N SER A 52 6.81 -14.91 46.26
CA SER A 52 7.27 -13.77 45.45
C SER A 52 6.18 -13.26 44.49
N SER A 53 6.17 -11.93 44.42
CA SER A 53 5.45 -10.98 43.56
C SER A 53 5.24 -11.44 42.11
N PRO A 54 4.26 -10.89 41.37
CA PRO A 54 4.02 -11.30 39.98
C PRO A 54 5.27 -11.00 39.16
N ALA A 55 5.98 -12.07 38.78
CA ALA A 55 7.18 -12.00 37.99
C ALA A 55 6.84 -11.45 36.61
N SER A 56 7.66 -10.49 36.19
CA SER A 56 7.85 -10.03 34.82
C SER A 56 7.86 -11.21 33.86
N SER A 57 6.89 -11.24 32.93
CA SER A 57 6.89 -12.15 31.80
C SER A 57 8.13 -11.91 30.94
N ASP A 58 8.89 -12.97 30.71
CA ASP A 58 10.03 -13.04 29.80
C ASP A 58 9.64 -12.48 28.40
N PRO A 59 10.30 -11.44 27.86
CA PRO A 59 9.90 -10.80 26.60
C PRO A 59 10.04 -11.69 25.36
N ASP A 60 10.79 -12.79 25.45
CA ASP A 60 11.16 -13.67 24.33
C ASP A 60 10.41 -15.02 24.30
N ALA A 61 9.44 -15.26 25.20
CA ALA A 61 8.64 -16.48 25.13
C ALA A 61 7.62 -16.40 23.97
N PRO A 62 7.57 -17.39 23.05
CA PRO A 62 6.63 -17.37 21.93
C PRO A 62 5.18 -17.32 22.46
N LYS A 63 4.44 -16.29 22.04
CA LYS A 63 3.05 -16.05 22.45
C LYS A 63 2.19 -17.22 21.97
N GLN A 64 1.70 -18.05 22.90
CA GLN A 64 0.87 -19.19 22.52
C GLN A 64 -0.50 -18.74 21.99
N PRO A 65 -1.00 -19.37 20.92
CA PRO A 65 -2.28 -19.00 20.32
C PRO A 65 -3.45 -19.40 21.22
N PHE A 66 -4.53 -18.63 21.15
CA PHE A 66 -5.76 -18.83 21.89
C PHE A 66 -6.69 -19.78 21.13
N ILE A 67 -6.84 -20.99 21.62
CA ILE A 67 -7.63 -22.05 20.97
C ILE A 67 -9.06 -22.06 21.50
N ILE A 68 -10.02 -21.93 20.59
CA ILE A 68 -11.45 -21.95 20.87
C ILE A 68 -12.03 -23.21 20.25
N GLY A 69 -12.68 -24.06 21.03
CA GLY A 69 -13.47 -25.15 20.50
C GLY A 69 -14.94 -24.77 20.40
N VAL A 70 -15.56 -25.04 19.24
CA VAL A 70 -16.98 -24.80 19.00
C VAL A 70 -17.66 -26.12 18.66
N SER A 71 -18.54 -26.58 19.54
CA SER A 71 -19.28 -27.83 19.38
C SER A 71 -20.79 -27.65 19.51
N GLY A 72 -21.55 -28.70 19.22
CA GLY A 72 -23.00 -28.67 19.13
C GLY A 72 -23.56 -29.56 18.02
N GLY A 73 -24.86 -29.83 18.08
CA GLY A 73 -25.51 -30.74 17.14
C GLY A 73 -25.40 -30.29 15.68
N THR A 74 -25.51 -31.22 14.74
CA THR A 74 -25.65 -30.88 13.31
C THR A 74 -26.78 -29.86 13.11
N ALA A 75 -26.57 -28.89 12.21
CA ALA A 75 -27.49 -27.79 11.94
C ALA A 75 -27.88 -26.89 13.15
N SER A 76 -27.09 -26.88 14.25
CA SER A 76 -27.30 -25.94 15.37
C SER A 76 -26.84 -24.51 15.10
N GLY A 77 -26.08 -24.27 14.02
CA GLY A 77 -25.54 -22.94 13.69
C GLY A 77 -24.12 -22.68 14.17
N LYS A 78 -23.33 -23.73 14.48
CA LYS A 78 -21.89 -23.63 14.81
C LYS A 78 -21.12 -22.82 13.79
N THR A 79 -21.19 -23.20 12.52
CA THR A 79 -20.50 -22.51 11.41
C THR A 79 -20.88 -21.04 11.37
N THR A 80 -22.17 -20.71 11.50
CA THR A 80 -22.66 -19.33 11.57
C THR A 80 -22.07 -18.55 12.75
N VAL A 81 -22.01 -19.14 13.94
CA VAL A 81 -21.37 -18.52 15.11
C VAL A 81 -19.87 -18.29 14.85
N CYS A 82 -19.16 -19.28 14.29
CA CYS A 82 -17.74 -19.13 13.93
C CYS A 82 -17.53 -18.01 12.93
N ASP A 83 -18.34 -17.96 11.87
CA ASP A 83 -18.24 -16.94 10.83
C ASP A 83 -18.47 -15.53 11.40
N MET A 84 -19.45 -15.37 12.29
CA MET A 84 -19.69 -14.09 12.98
C MET A 84 -18.52 -13.69 13.88
N ILE A 85 -17.94 -14.63 14.63
CA ILE A 85 -16.75 -14.37 15.46
C ILE A 85 -15.57 -13.94 14.56
N ILE A 86 -15.31 -14.66 13.47
CA ILE A 86 -14.24 -14.36 12.52
C ILE A 86 -14.42 -12.96 11.91
N GLN A 87 -15.64 -12.63 11.48
CA GLN A 87 -15.98 -11.32 10.92
C GLN A 87 -15.72 -10.18 11.91
N GLN A 88 -16.11 -10.35 13.18
CA GLN A 88 -15.92 -9.31 14.20
C GLN A 88 -14.47 -9.20 14.69
N LEU A 89 -13.67 -10.28 14.62
CA LEU A 89 -12.26 -10.28 15.03
C LEU A 89 -11.29 -9.71 13.96
N HIS A 90 -11.80 -9.28 12.81
CA HIS A 90 -11.03 -8.68 11.72
C HIS A 90 -9.83 -9.55 11.24
N ASP A 91 -10.09 -10.87 11.13
CA ASP A 91 -9.63 -11.83 10.10
C ASP A 91 -8.13 -11.98 9.74
N HIS A 92 -7.18 -11.33 10.42
CA HIS A 92 -5.73 -11.59 10.18
C HIS A 92 -5.07 -12.56 11.16
N ARG A 93 -5.75 -12.82 12.28
CA ARG A 93 -5.16 -13.53 13.43
C ARG A 93 -5.99 -14.72 13.85
N VAL A 94 -6.98 -15.12 13.05
CA VAL A 94 -7.91 -16.21 13.37
C VAL A 94 -7.85 -17.25 12.25
N VAL A 95 -7.74 -18.52 12.61
CA VAL A 95 -7.89 -19.62 11.65
C VAL A 95 -8.95 -20.62 12.09
N LEU A 96 -9.79 -21.05 11.15
CA LEU A 96 -10.83 -22.05 11.35
C LEU A 96 -10.35 -23.42 10.88
N VAL A 97 -10.33 -24.40 11.78
CA VAL A 97 -10.09 -25.82 11.47
C VAL A 97 -11.38 -26.59 11.73
N ASN A 98 -11.90 -27.21 10.68
CA ASN A 98 -13.15 -27.98 10.74
C ASN A 98 -12.83 -29.46 10.99
N GLN A 99 -13.54 -30.09 11.92
CA GLN A 99 -13.37 -31.50 12.29
C GLN A 99 -13.65 -32.45 11.12
N ASP A 100 -14.54 -32.08 10.20
CA ASP A 100 -14.92 -32.90 9.04
C ASP A 100 -13.73 -33.15 8.10
N SER A 101 -12.71 -32.28 8.10
CA SER A 101 -11.45 -32.54 7.37
C SER A 101 -10.74 -33.81 7.83
N PHE A 102 -11.00 -34.27 9.06
CA PHE A 102 -10.33 -35.39 9.72
C PHE A 102 -11.16 -36.68 9.73
N TYR A 103 -12.22 -36.77 8.92
CA TYR A 103 -12.88 -38.05 8.67
C TYR A 103 -11.88 -39.10 8.18
N ARG A 104 -12.00 -40.35 8.66
CA ARG A 104 -11.22 -41.46 8.12
C ARG A 104 -11.71 -41.85 6.72
N GLY A 105 -10.79 -42.30 5.88
CA GLY A 105 -11.15 -42.96 4.63
C GLY A 105 -11.92 -44.24 4.93
N LEU A 106 -13.01 -44.48 4.19
CA LEU A 106 -13.76 -45.73 4.32
C LEU A 106 -12.99 -46.88 3.67
N THR A 107 -13.08 -48.07 4.25
CA THR A 107 -12.60 -49.30 3.63
C THR A 107 -13.47 -49.68 2.43
N SER A 108 -12.97 -50.56 1.55
CA SER A 108 -13.73 -51.04 0.38
C SER A 108 -15.07 -51.68 0.75
N GLU A 109 -15.15 -52.34 1.91
CA GLU A 109 -16.38 -52.97 2.42
C GLU A 109 -17.37 -51.92 2.94
N GLU A 110 -16.89 -50.91 3.67
CA GLU A 110 -17.73 -49.80 4.15
C GLU A 110 -18.22 -48.92 3.00
N LEU A 111 -17.43 -48.76 1.95
CA LEU A 111 -17.80 -48.08 0.70
C LEU A 111 -18.97 -48.75 -0.01
N GLN A 112 -19.08 -50.07 0.07
CA GLN A 112 -20.22 -50.80 -0.48
C GLN A 112 -21.51 -50.58 0.34
N ARG A 113 -21.38 -50.16 1.61
CA ARG A 113 -22.50 -49.96 2.54
C ARG A 113 -22.49 -48.56 3.18
N VAL A 114 -22.12 -47.53 2.42
CA VAL A 114 -21.99 -46.14 2.91
C VAL A 114 -23.27 -45.65 3.60
N GLN A 115 -24.45 -46.05 3.11
CA GLN A 115 -25.73 -45.65 3.71
C GLN A 115 -25.96 -46.22 5.11
N GLU A 116 -25.21 -47.26 5.49
CA GLU A 116 -25.23 -47.87 6.82
C GLU A 116 -24.10 -47.36 7.74
N TYR A 117 -23.22 -46.50 7.23
CA TYR A 117 -22.09 -45.97 7.98
C TYR A 117 -22.48 -44.75 8.82
N ASN A 118 -22.10 -44.76 10.10
CA ASN A 118 -22.38 -43.65 11.02
C ASN A 118 -21.24 -42.61 11.04
N PHE A 119 -21.40 -41.54 10.26
CA PHE A 119 -20.47 -40.41 10.23
C PHE A 119 -20.54 -39.50 11.46
N ASP A 120 -21.51 -39.71 12.35
CA ASP A 120 -21.65 -38.96 13.59
C ASP A 120 -21.10 -39.77 14.80
N HIS A 121 -20.45 -40.93 14.59
CA HIS A 121 -19.78 -41.72 15.62
C HIS A 121 -18.31 -41.25 15.83
N PRO A 122 -17.76 -41.28 17.05
CA PRO A 122 -16.35 -40.91 17.30
C PRO A 122 -15.33 -41.64 16.41
N ASP A 123 -15.54 -42.93 16.16
CA ASP A 123 -14.66 -43.77 15.31
C ASP A 123 -14.67 -43.38 13.82
N ALA A 124 -15.54 -42.47 13.39
CA ALA A 124 -15.50 -41.92 12.04
C ALA A 124 -14.36 -40.90 11.88
N PHE A 125 -13.81 -40.37 12.97
CA PHE A 125 -12.78 -39.33 12.95
C PHE A 125 -11.41 -39.87 13.35
N ASP A 126 -10.38 -39.41 12.64
CA ASP A 126 -8.99 -39.65 13.00
C ASP A 126 -8.54 -38.60 14.00
N THR A 127 -8.82 -38.92 15.26
CA THR A 127 -8.57 -38.03 16.39
C THR A 127 -7.07 -37.81 16.61
N GLU A 128 -6.22 -38.78 16.26
CA GLU A 128 -4.75 -38.61 16.35
C GLU A 128 -4.26 -37.55 15.36
N GLN A 129 -4.76 -37.57 14.12
CA GLN A 129 -4.40 -36.53 13.14
C GLN A 129 -4.93 -35.15 13.54
N LEU A 130 -6.15 -35.07 14.08
CA LEU A 130 -6.71 -33.81 14.60
C LEU A 130 -5.88 -33.27 15.78
N LEU A 131 -5.47 -34.15 16.71
CA LEU A 131 -4.64 -33.78 17.85
C LEU A 131 -3.27 -33.25 17.39
N HIS A 132 -2.62 -33.97 16.47
CA HIS A 132 -1.34 -33.55 15.90
C HIS A 132 -1.44 -32.20 15.18
N CYS A 133 -2.52 -31.96 14.45
CA CYS A 133 -2.81 -30.67 13.83
C CYS A 133 -2.93 -29.56 14.89
N ALA A 134 -3.77 -29.76 15.90
CA ALA A 134 -3.99 -28.78 16.96
C ALA A 134 -2.72 -28.46 17.76
N GLU A 135 -1.89 -29.47 18.06
CA GLU A 135 -0.62 -29.29 18.76
C GLU A 135 0.42 -28.54 17.93
N THR A 136 0.48 -28.82 16.62
CA THR A 136 1.40 -28.15 15.69
C THR A 136 1.02 -26.68 15.51
N LEU A 137 -0.27 -26.39 15.37
CA LEU A 137 -0.76 -25.01 15.32
C LEU A 137 -0.53 -24.30 16.66
N LYS A 138 -0.70 -25.01 17.79
CA LYS A 138 -0.43 -24.47 19.13
C LYS A 138 1.05 -24.10 19.35
N SER A 139 1.98 -24.80 18.71
CA SER A 139 3.41 -24.47 18.75
C SER A 139 3.81 -23.34 17.78
N GLY A 140 2.84 -22.72 17.10
CA GLY A 140 3.07 -21.60 16.18
C GLY A 140 3.62 -22.05 14.83
N GLN A 141 3.49 -23.33 14.47
CA GLN A 141 3.93 -23.86 13.18
C GLN A 141 2.74 -23.99 12.22
N PRO A 142 2.90 -23.67 10.92
CA PRO A 142 1.86 -23.92 9.93
C PRO A 142 1.59 -25.42 9.75
N TYR A 143 0.35 -25.79 9.39
CA TYR A 143 -0.06 -27.19 9.19
C TYR A 143 -0.82 -27.38 7.88
N GLN A 144 -0.60 -28.52 7.22
CA GLN A 144 -1.33 -28.94 6.03
C GLN A 144 -2.57 -29.75 6.42
N VAL A 145 -3.71 -29.07 6.54
CA VAL A 145 -4.97 -29.71 6.93
C VAL A 145 -5.47 -30.57 5.76
N PRO A 146 -5.81 -31.86 5.98
CA PRO A 146 -6.34 -32.73 4.94
C PRO A 146 -7.68 -32.24 4.38
N ILE A 147 -7.94 -32.57 3.12
CA ILE A 147 -9.23 -32.34 2.47
C ILE A 147 -9.96 -33.68 2.34
N TYR A 148 -11.14 -33.78 2.95
CA TYR A 148 -12.02 -34.93 2.84
C TYR A 148 -13.05 -34.72 1.72
N ASP A 149 -13.13 -35.65 0.78
CA ASP A 149 -14.07 -35.59 -0.33
C ASP A 149 -15.36 -36.35 0.03
N PHE A 150 -16.42 -35.60 0.32
CA PHE A 150 -17.73 -36.15 0.71
C PHE A 150 -18.45 -36.92 -0.41
N LYS A 151 -18.00 -36.83 -1.67
CA LYS A 151 -18.58 -37.62 -2.78
C LYS A 151 -17.94 -39.00 -2.88
N THR A 152 -16.62 -39.05 -2.70
CA THR A 152 -15.86 -40.31 -2.81
C THR A 152 -15.63 -40.99 -1.46
N HIS A 153 -15.96 -40.32 -0.35
CA HIS A 153 -15.75 -40.78 1.02
C HIS A 153 -14.30 -41.15 1.35
N GLN A 154 -13.36 -40.45 0.71
CA GLN A 154 -11.92 -40.64 0.83
C GLN A 154 -11.21 -39.32 1.14
N ARG A 155 -10.05 -39.42 1.81
CA ARG A 155 -9.12 -38.30 1.90
C ARG A 155 -8.37 -38.14 0.60
N ARG A 156 -8.18 -36.90 0.16
CA ARG A 156 -7.28 -36.64 -0.96
C ARG A 156 -5.84 -36.67 -0.47
N SER A 157 -5.03 -37.53 -1.08
CA SER A 157 -3.61 -37.70 -0.73
C SER A 157 -2.69 -36.64 -1.34
N ASP A 158 -3.16 -35.94 -2.36
CA ASP A 158 -2.41 -35.00 -3.20
C ASP A 158 -2.74 -33.52 -2.91
N THR A 159 -3.79 -33.25 -2.13
CA THR A 159 -4.33 -31.91 -1.93
C THR A 159 -4.62 -31.63 -0.46
N PHE A 160 -4.07 -30.52 0.02
CA PHE A 160 -4.15 -30.08 1.41
C PHE A 160 -4.51 -28.60 1.47
N ARG A 161 -5.19 -28.20 2.54
CA ARG A 161 -5.42 -26.79 2.86
C ARG A 161 -4.31 -26.31 3.78
N GLN A 162 -3.44 -25.44 3.28
CA GLN A 162 -2.40 -24.80 4.08
C GLN A 162 -3.05 -23.89 5.13
N VAL A 163 -2.74 -24.12 6.40
CA VAL A 163 -3.17 -23.29 7.53
C VAL A 163 -1.94 -22.67 8.19
N ASN A 164 -1.88 -21.34 8.21
CA ASN A 164 -0.79 -20.59 8.81
C ASN A 164 -0.95 -20.50 10.34
N ALA A 165 0.17 -20.30 11.03
CA ALA A 165 0.15 -19.92 12.44
C ALA A 165 -0.66 -18.64 12.64
N SER A 166 -1.50 -18.60 13.66
CA SER A 166 -2.47 -17.53 13.94
C SER A 166 -2.64 -17.36 15.44
N ASP A 167 -2.93 -16.14 15.91
CA ASP A 167 -3.10 -15.88 17.36
C ASP A 167 -4.36 -16.51 17.96
N VAL A 168 -5.36 -16.83 17.13
CA VAL A 168 -6.60 -17.52 17.50
C VAL A 168 -6.81 -18.71 16.57
N ILE A 169 -7.12 -19.85 17.15
CA ILE A 169 -7.47 -21.06 16.39
C ILE A 169 -8.87 -21.49 16.81
N ILE A 170 -9.80 -21.54 15.86
CA ILE A 170 -11.16 -22.04 16.09
C ILE A 170 -11.22 -23.48 15.58
N LEU A 171 -11.43 -24.43 16.50
CA LEU A 171 -11.70 -25.83 16.20
C LEU A 171 -13.22 -26.05 16.20
N GLU A 172 -13.82 -26.24 15.03
CA GLU A 172 -15.28 -26.41 14.89
C GLU A 172 -15.63 -27.85 14.53
N GLY A 173 -16.62 -28.43 15.20
CA GLY A 173 -17.14 -29.74 14.82
C GLY A 173 -18.16 -30.32 15.80
N ILE A 174 -18.90 -31.34 15.37
CA ILE A 174 -19.95 -31.96 16.19
C ILE A 174 -19.40 -32.73 17.41
N LEU A 175 -18.15 -33.20 17.36
CA LEU A 175 -17.53 -34.05 18.38
C LEU A 175 -16.18 -33.53 18.86
N VAL A 176 -15.81 -32.27 18.61
CA VAL A 176 -14.53 -31.70 19.08
C VAL A 176 -14.41 -31.70 20.61
N PHE A 177 -15.53 -31.82 21.33
CA PHE A 177 -15.56 -31.97 22.79
C PHE A 177 -15.63 -33.42 23.24
N HIS A 178 -15.58 -34.43 22.38
CA HIS A 178 -15.69 -35.83 22.81
C HIS A 178 -14.40 -36.34 23.49
N ASP A 179 -13.24 -36.17 22.84
CA ASP A 179 -11.94 -36.61 23.37
C ASP A 179 -11.34 -35.59 24.36
N SER A 180 -10.95 -36.05 25.54
CA SER A 180 -10.37 -35.19 26.58
C SER A 180 -9.07 -34.52 26.17
N ARG A 181 -8.26 -35.17 25.35
CA ARG A 181 -6.94 -34.66 24.94
C ARG A 181 -7.11 -33.43 24.05
N VAL A 182 -8.05 -33.46 23.10
CA VAL A 182 -8.41 -32.30 22.27
C VAL A 182 -9.01 -31.18 23.13
N ARG A 183 -9.90 -31.51 24.08
CA ARG A 183 -10.47 -30.52 25.02
C ARG A 183 -9.41 -29.79 25.83
N ASN A 184 -8.37 -30.49 26.28
CA ASN A 184 -7.30 -29.95 27.12
C ASN A 184 -6.40 -28.96 26.37
N LEU A 185 -6.42 -28.97 25.02
CA LEU A 185 -5.70 -27.99 24.21
C LEU A 185 -6.42 -26.64 24.14
N MET A 186 -7.75 -26.63 24.30
CA MET A 186 -8.60 -25.45 24.14
C MET A 186 -8.57 -24.53 25.36
N ASN A 187 -8.43 -23.23 25.12
CA ASN A 187 -8.57 -22.19 26.12
C ASN A 187 -10.02 -21.83 26.42
N MET A 188 -10.93 -22.00 25.46
CA MET A 188 -12.36 -21.72 25.60
C MET A 188 -13.20 -22.75 24.84
N LYS A 189 -14.28 -23.22 25.45
CA LYS A 189 -15.19 -24.25 24.92
C LYS A 189 -16.60 -23.68 24.80
N ILE A 190 -17.04 -23.44 23.57
CA ILE A 190 -18.36 -22.91 23.24
C ILE A 190 -19.25 -24.06 22.74
N PHE A 191 -20.42 -24.22 23.34
CA PHE A 191 -21.43 -25.16 22.87
C PHE A 191 -22.64 -24.40 22.30
N VAL A 192 -22.95 -24.64 21.03
CA VAL A 192 -24.09 -24.04 20.35
C VAL A 192 -25.32 -24.93 20.52
N ASP A 193 -26.27 -24.42 21.30
CA ASP A 193 -27.47 -25.14 21.73
C ASP A 193 -28.69 -24.65 20.97
N THR A 194 -29.38 -25.58 20.31
CA THR A 194 -30.55 -25.30 19.49
C THR A 194 -31.47 -26.51 19.52
N ASP A 195 -32.77 -26.25 19.61
CA ASP A 195 -33.80 -27.28 19.75
C ASP A 195 -33.75 -28.29 18.60
N ALA A 196 -34.06 -29.55 18.91
CA ALA A 196 -33.86 -30.67 18.00
C ALA A 196 -34.73 -30.57 16.73
N ASP A 197 -35.95 -30.02 16.87
CA ASP A 197 -36.89 -29.75 15.78
C ASP A 197 -36.39 -28.64 14.85
N VAL A 198 -35.86 -27.54 15.40
CA VAL A 198 -35.23 -26.45 14.62
C VAL A 198 -34.01 -26.97 13.86
N ARG A 199 -33.16 -27.77 14.51
CA ARG A 199 -32.00 -28.42 13.86
C ARG A 199 -32.45 -29.36 12.75
N LEU A 200 -33.47 -30.18 12.98
CA LEU A 200 -34.02 -31.09 11.98
C LEU A 200 -34.57 -30.32 10.78
N ALA A 201 -35.39 -29.27 11.01
CA ALA A 201 -35.94 -28.44 9.95
C ALA A 201 -34.83 -27.77 9.11
N ARG A 202 -33.80 -27.21 9.76
CA ARG A 202 -32.63 -26.64 9.10
C ARG A 202 -31.87 -27.69 8.27
N ARG A 203 -31.70 -28.90 8.80
CA ARG A 203 -31.03 -30.01 8.10
C ARG A 203 -31.81 -30.50 6.89
N ILE A 204 -33.13 -30.68 7.01
CA ILE A 204 -34.00 -31.06 5.89
C ILE A 204 -33.84 -30.03 4.78
N ARG A 205 -34.04 -28.74 5.10
CA ARG A 205 -33.92 -27.66 4.10
C ARG A 205 -32.55 -27.68 3.41
N ARG A 206 -31.46 -27.75 4.18
CA ARG A 206 -30.09 -27.79 3.64
C ARG A 206 -29.86 -29.02 2.74
N ASP A 207 -30.18 -30.21 3.22
CA ASP A 207 -29.87 -31.45 2.51
C ASP A 207 -30.81 -31.70 1.30
N THR A 208 -32.04 -31.19 1.32
CA THR A 208 -32.98 -31.31 0.19
C THR A 208 -32.74 -30.22 -0.86
N VAL A 209 -32.59 -28.95 -0.45
CA VAL A 209 -32.44 -27.81 -1.37
C VAL A 209 -31.02 -27.70 -1.91
N GLU A 210 -30.00 -27.79 -1.05
CA GLU A 210 -28.61 -27.57 -1.47
C GLU A 210 -27.94 -28.86 -1.98
N ARG A 211 -28.34 -30.03 -1.47
CA ARG A 211 -27.70 -31.32 -1.78
C ARG A 211 -28.59 -32.27 -2.60
N GLY A 212 -29.82 -31.89 -2.91
CA GLY A 212 -30.74 -32.65 -3.77
C GLY A 212 -31.17 -34.01 -3.20
N ARG A 213 -31.15 -34.19 -1.88
CA ARG A 213 -31.56 -35.46 -1.24
C ARG A 213 -33.08 -35.54 -1.08
N ASP A 214 -33.60 -36.77 -1.07
CA ASP A 214 -35.00 -37.04 -0.73
C ASP A 214 -35.27 -36.81 0.76
N VAL A 215 -36.44 -36.25 1.08
CA VAL A 215 -36.84 -35.92 2.46
C VAL A 215 -36.90 -37.17 3.33
N ASN A 216 -37.44 -38.28 2.83
CA ASN A 216 -37.57 -39.51 3.61
C ASN A 216 -36.19 -40.09 3.94
N SER A 217 -35.27 -40.08 2.97
CA SER A 217 -33.88 -40.49 3.19
C SER A 217 -33.19 -39.66 4.29
N VAL A 218 -33.42 -38.35 4.33
CA VAL A 218 -32.87 -37.48 5.38
C VAL A 218 -33.48 -37.79 6.74
N LEU A 219 -34.79 -38.04 6.81
CA LEU A 219 -35.50 -38.39 8.04
C LEU A 219 -35.06 -39.76 8.59
N GLU A 220 -34.94 -40.76 7.73
CA GLU A 220 -34.45 -42.10 8.08
C GLU A 220 -33.02 -42.04 8.61
N GLN A 221 -32.12 -41.32 7.92
CA GLN A 221 -30.75 -41.12 8.38
C GLN A 221 -30.71 -40.39 9.73
N TYR A 222 -31.57 -39.38 9.90
CA TYR A 222 -31.64 -38.63 11.15
C TYR A 222 -32.05 -39.51 12.33
N ALA A 223 -33.10 -40.31 12.15
CA ALA A 223 -33.60 -41.22 13.18
C ALA A 223 -32.61 -42.36 13.48
N LYS A 224 -31.95 -42.89 12.44
CA LYS A 224 -31.04 -44.05 12.56
C LYS A 224 -29.69 -43.71 13.17
N PHE A 225 -29.09 -42.57 12.80
CA PHE A 225 -27.71 -42.25 13.18
C PHE A 225 -27.56 -40.93 13.92
N VAL A 226 -28.15 -39.86 13.38
CA VAL A 226 -27.85 -38.49 13.82
C VAL A 226 -28.38 -38.19 15.22
N LYS A 227 -29.64 -38.53 15.48
CA LYS A 227 -30.25 -38.30 16.79
C LYS A 227 -29.61 -39.19 17.87
N PRO A 228 -29.46 -40.51 17.68
CA PRO A 228 -28.72 -41.34 18.63
C PRO A 228 -27.31 -40.82 18.90
N ALA A 229 -26.53 -40.50 17.87
CA ALA A 229 -25.18 -39.98 18.05
C ALA A 229 -25.15 -38.62 18.79
N PHE A 230 -26.16 -37.77 18.55
CA PHE A 230 -26.30 -36.54 19.30
C PHE A 230 -26.57 -36.81 20.78
N ASP A 231 -27.50 -37.71 21.10
CA ASP A 231 -27.88 -38.03 22.48
C ASP A 231 -26.75 -38.77 23.23
N ASP A 232 -26.00 -39.65 22.54
CA ASP A 232 -24.96 -40.49 23.12
C ASP A 232 -23.60 -39.76 23.26
N PHE A 233 -23.22 -38.92 22.29
CA PHE A 233 -21.87 -38.35 22.22
C PHE A 233 -21.83 -36.83 22.28
N VAL A 234 -22.72 -36.14 21.54
CA VAL A 234 -22.66 -34.67 21.40
C VAL A 234 -23.23 -33.96 22.63
N LEU A 235 -24.47 -34.27 23.01
CA LEU A 235 -25.17 -33.64 24.12
C LEU A 235 -24.47 -33.87 25.47
N PRO A 236 -23.95 -35.07 25.80
CA PRO A 236 -23.21 -35.27 27.04
C PRO A 236 -21.92 -34.44 27.10
N SER A 237 -21.34 -34.07 25.95
CA SER A 237 -20.15 -33.22 25.90
C SER A 237 -20.42 -31.76 26.29
N LYS A 238 -21.69 -31.32 26.26
CA LYS A 238 -22.13 -29.97 26.68
C LYS A 238 -21.69 -29.60 28.10
N LYS A 239 -21.57 -30.58 29.00
CA LYS A 239 -21.10 -30.35 30.39
C LYS A 239 -19.66 -29.84 30.49
N TYR A 240 -18.87 -29.97 29.42
CA TYR A 240 -17.50 -29.47 29.34
C TYR A 240 -17.42 -28.06 28.73
N ALA A 241 -18.55 -27.47 28.33
CA ALA A 241 -18.58 -26.14 27.75
C ALA A 241 -18.39 -25.06 28.82
N ASP A 242 -17.56 -24.07 28.51
CA ASP A 242 -17.40 -22.86 29.31
C ASP A 242 -18.55 -21.86 29.03
N VAL A 243 -19.03 -21.84 27.78
CA VAL A 243 -20.12 -20.96 27.32
C VAL A 243 -21.13 -21.74 26.49
N ILE A 244 -22.42 -21.51 26.74
CA ILE A 244 -23.51 -22.09 25.95
C ILE A 244 -24.23 -20.95 25.21
N ILE A 245 -24.30 -21.04 23.88
CA ILE A 245 -25.02 -20.07 23.05
C ILE A 245 -26.38 -20.67 22.66
N PRO A 246 -27.50 -20.19 23.23
CA PRO A 246 -28.82 -20.60 22.77
C PRO A 246 -29.16 -19.91 21.44
N ARG A 247 -29.95 -20.59 20.59
CA ARG A 247 -30.43 -20.10 19.28
C ARG A 247 -29.34 -19.90 18.21
N GLY A 248 -28.12 -20.39 18.43
CA GLY A 248 -27.06 -20.32 17.43
C GLY A 248 -26.71 -18.91 16.97
N GLY A 249 -26.58 -18.71 15.66
CA GLY A 249 -26.21 -17.43 15.04
C GLY A 249 -27.20 -16.29 15.27
N ASP A 250 -28.45 -16.60 15.67
CA ASP A 250 -29.48 -15.59 15.94
C ASP A 250 -29.21 -14.81 17.26
N ASN A 251 -28.26 -15.27 18.08
CA ASN A 251 -27.90 -14.63 19.35
C ASN A 251 -26.68 -13.73 19.22
N HIS A 252 -26.83 -12.62 18.51
CA HIS A 252 -25.78 -11.63 18.28
C HIS A 252 -25.14 -11.09 19.56
N VAL A 253 -25.92 -10.96 20.65
CA VAL A 253 -25.43 -10.47 21.95
C VAL A 253 -24.42 -11.43 22.56
N ALA A 254 -24.70 -12.74 22.52
CA ALA A 254 -23.77 -13.75 23.03
C ALA A 254 -22.49 -13.79 22.19
N VAL A 255 -22.62 -13.68 20.86
CA VAL A 255 -21.46 -13.65 19.96
C VAL A 255 -20.59 -12.43 20.23
N ASP A 256 -21.17 -11.23 20.36
CA ASP A 256 -20.43 -10.01 20.69
C ASP A 256 -19.67 -10.15 22.01
N LEU A 257 -20.31 -10.62 23.08
CA LEU A 257 -19.62 -10.83 24.37
C LEU A 257 -18.42 -11.78 24.27
N ILE A 258 -18.53 -12.84 23.47
CA ILE A 258 -17.44 -13.79 23.22
C ILE A 258 -16.31 -13.10 22.44
N THR A 259 -16.65 -12.37 21.38
CA THR A 259 -15.69 -11.59 20.60
C THR A 259 -14.93 -10.59 21.50
N GLN A 260 -15.64 -9.85 22.35
CA GLN A 260 -15.04 -8.91 23.31
C GLN A 260 -14.10 -9.60 24.30
N HIS A 261 -14.45 -10.81 24.75
CA HIS A 261 -13.58 -11.61 25.60
C HIS A 261 -12.31 -12.05 24.87
N ILE A 262 -12.43 -12.47 23.60
CA ILE A 262 -11.29 -12.87 22.77
C ILE A 262 -10.36 -11.67 22.54
N HIS A 263 -10.88 -10.49 22.21
CA HIS A 263 -10.08 -9.25 22.11
C HIS A 263 -9.28 -9.00 23.40
N THR A 264 -9.95 -9.08 24.56
CA THR A 264 -9.31 -8.91 25.86
C THR A 264 -8.17 -9.92 26.08
N LYS A 265 -8.38 -11.19 25.72
CA LYS A 265 -7.38 -12.27 25.87
C LYS A 265 -6.19 -12.13 24.92
N LEU A 266 -6.38 -11.56 23.74
CA LEU A 266 -5.30 -11.30 22.79
C LEU A 266 -4.39 -10.12 23.21
N GLY A 267 -4.67 -9.47 24.35
CA GLY A 267 -3.99 -8.25 24.75
C GLY A 267 -4.37 -7.06 23.88
N GLN A 268 -5.43 -7.20 23.06
CA GLN A 268 -6.14 -6.05 22.53
C GLN A 268 -6.96 -5.48 23.66
N HIS A 269 -6.28 -4.74 24.53
CA HIS A 269 -6.89 -3.56 25.08
C HIS A 269 -7.40 -2.79 23.88
N ASP A 270 -8.70 -2.75 23.72
CA ASP A 270 -9.32 -1.91 22.73
C ASP A 270 -8.89 -0.49 23.11
N LEU A 271 -7.80 0.00 22.51
CA LEU A 271 -7.15 1.25 22.91
C LEU A 271 -8.16 2.39 22.80
N CYS A 272 -9.13 2.26 21.91
CA CYS A 272 -10.29 3.11 21.75
C CYS A 272 -11.21 3.15 23.00
N LYS A 273 -11.25 2.09 23.81
CA LYS A 273 -11.97 2.07 25.11
C LYS A 273 -11.19 2.73 26.23
N ILE A 274 -9.86 2.62 26.22
CA ILE A 274 -9.00 3.28 27.22
C ILE A 274 -8.87 4.76 26.89
N TYR A 275 -8.73 5.07 25.60
CA TYR A 275 -8.53 6.38 25.04
C TYR A 275 -9.68 6.69 24.08
N PRO A 276 -10.78 7.31 24.58
CA PRO A 276 -11.95 7.63 23.74
C PRO A 276 -11.64 8.69 22.67
N ASN A 277 -10.46 9.29 22.72
CA ASN A 277 -9.93 10.22 21.74
C ASN A 277 -9.12 9.55 20.60
N VAL A 278 -9.10 8.22 20.54
CA VAL A 278 -8.47 7.44 19.45
C VAL A 278 -9.57 6.86 18.56
N TYR A 279 -9.46 7.12 17.26
CA TYR A 279 -10.40 6.67 16.24
C TYR A 279 -9.66 5.83 15.21
N VAL A 280 -10.12 4.58 15.04
CA VAL A 280 -9.61 3.68 14.01
C VAL A 280 -10.63 3.61 12.89
N ILE A 281 -10.17 3.83 11.66
CA ILE A 281 -11.05 3.77 10.49
C ILE A 281 -11.60 2.34 10.35
N GLN A 282 -12.89 2.22 10.01
CA GLN A 282 -13.50 0.92 9.80
C GLN A 282 -12.73 0.11 8.75
N SER A 283 -12.14 -1.01 9.16
CA SER A 283 -11.38 -1.87 8.27
C SER A 283 -12.30 -2.58 7.28
N THR A 284 -12.03 -2.42 5.99
CA THR A 284 -12.70 -3.10 4.88
C THR A 284 -11.68 -3.95 4.10
N PHE A 285 -12.13 -4.92 3.30
CA PHE A 285 -11.22 -5.70 2.45
C PHE A 285 -10.39 -4.83 1.48
N GLN A 286 -10.91 -3.67 1.06
CA GLN A 286 -10.16 -2.72 0.25
C GLN A 286 -9.04 -2.05 1.04
N ILE A 287 -9.34 -1.54 2.24
CA ILE A 287 -8.34 -0.95 3.15
C ILE A 287 -7.26 -1.99 3.50
N ARG A 288 -7.69 -3.21 3.82
CA ARG A 288 -6.80 -4.35 4.07
C ARG A 288 -5.90 -4.67 2.88
N GLY A 289 -6.46 -4.74 1.67
CA GLY A 289 -5.69 -4.98 0.45
C GLY A 289 -4.63 -3.89 0.20
N MET A 290 -4.98 -2.62 0.44
CA MET A 290 -4.02 -1.53 0.36
C MET A 290 -2.93 -1.65 1.43
N HIS A 291 -3.29 -1.96 2.68
CA HIS A 291 -2.33 -2.25 3.75
C HIS A 291 -1.40 -3.41 3.40
N THR A 292 -1.90 -4.50 2.82
CA THR A 292 -1.06 -5.62 2.36
C THR A 292 -0.01 -5.15 1.36
N LEU A 293 -0.40 -4.37 0.36
CA LEU A 293 0.51 -3.87 -0.67
C LEU A 293 1.55 -2.91 -0.10
N ILE A 294 1.16 -1.92 0.71
CA ILE A 294 2.14 -1.00 1.31
C ILE A 294 3.04 -1.69 2.35
N ARG A 295 2.67 -2.86 2.88
CA ARG A 295 3.53 -3.65 3.78
C ARG A 295 4.46 -4.61 3.05
N GLU A 296 4.15 -4.96 1.81
CA GLU A 296 4.98 -5.84 1.00
C GLU A 296 6.39 -5.25 0.87
N LYS A 297 7.41 -6.06 1.16
CA LYS A 297 8.81 -5.61 1.18
C LYS A 297 9.30 -5.24 -0.23
N ASP A 298 8.91 -6.04 -1.22
CA ASP A 298 9.44 -5.99 -2.58
C ASP A 298 8.52 -5.22 -3.56
N ILE A 299 7.53 -4.48 -3.04
CA ILE A 299 6.65 -3.62 -3.84
C ILE A 299 7.45 -2.53 -4.57
N SER A 300 7.04 -2.20 -5.79
CA SER A 300 7.62 -1.09 -6.54
C SER A 300 7.37 0.24 -5.82
N LYS A 301 8.30 1.20 -5.93
CA LYS A 301 8.11 2.56 -5.39
C LYS A 301 6.81 3.19 -5.91
N HIS A 302 6.53 3.03 -7.19
CA HIS A 302 5.34 3.59 -7.84
C HIS A 302 4.05 3.05 -7.19
N ASP A 303 3.97 1.74 -7.00
CA ASP A 303 2.80 1.11 -6.37
C ASP A 303 2.71 1.47 -4.89
N PHE A 304 3.84 1.49 -4.17
CA PHE A 304 3.88 1.91 -2.77
C PHE A 304 3.30 3.32 -2.59
N VAL A 305 3.73 4.28 -3.42
CA VAL A 305 3.21 5.66 -3.40
C VAL A 305 1.73 5.68 -3.76
N PHE A 306 1.34 5.00 -4.84
CA PHE A 306 -0.05 4.95 -5.30
C PHE A 306 -1.02 4.43 -4.22
N TYR A 307 -0.71 3.28 -3.60
CA TYR A 307 -1.57 2.70 -2.57
C TYR A 307 -1.49 3.47 -1.24
N SER A 308 -0.34 4.06 -0.92
CA SER A 308 -0.22 4.97 0.23
C SER A 308 -1.11 6.19 0.06
N ASP A 309 -1.07 6.87 -1.09
CA ASP A 309 -1.91 8.04 -1.37
C ASP A 309 -3.40 7.74 -1.27
N ARG A 310 -3.83 6.57 -1.76
CA ARG A 310 -5.22 6.12 -1.63
C ARG A 310 -5.63 5.91 -0.18
N LEU A 311 -4.78 5.30 0.64
CA LEU A 311 -5.05 5.10 2.06
C LEU A 311 -5.01 6.41 2.85
N ILE A 312 -4.03 7.28 2.59
CA ILE A 312 -3.93 8.63 3.16
C ILE A 312 -5.20 9.42 2.87
N ARG A 313 -5.74 9.34 1.64
CA ARG A 313 -6.99 10.02 1.30
C ARG A 313 -8.13 9.60 2.22
N LEU A 314 -8.27 8.31 2.50
CA LEU A 314 -9.29 7.81 3.42
C LEU A 314 -9.08 8.30 4.85
N VAL A 315 -7.83 8.32 5.32
CA VAL A 315 -7.49 8.83 6.66
C VAL A 315 -7.79 10.32 6.79
N VAL A 316 -7.45 11.11 5.78
CA VAL A 316 -7.74 12.54 5.77
C VAL A 316 -9.24 12.81 5.77
N GLU A 317 -10.01 12.14 4.91
CA GLU A 317 -11.48 12.31 4.87
C GLU A 317 -12.13 11.94 6.21
N HIS A 318 -11.68 10.83 6.83
CA HIS A 318 -12.16 10.45 8.16
C HIS A 318 -11.77 11.48 9.23
N GLY A 319 -10.55 12.00 9.18
CA GLY A 319 -10.06 13.07 10.05
C GLY A 319 -10.88 14.36 9.96
N LEU A 320 -11.26 14.76 8.75
CA LEU A 320 -12.12 15.93 8.52
C LEU A 320 -13.52 15.75 9.13
N GLY A 321 -14.02 14.52 9.22
CA GLY A 321 -15.30 14.19 9.86
C GLY A 321 -15.35 14.51 11.37
N HIS A 322 -14.19 14.66 12.03
CA HIS A 322 -14.11 15.00 13.46
C HIS A 322 -14.07 16.51 13.75
N LEU A 323 -14.12 17.34 12.71
CA LEU A 323 -14.19 18.79 12.85
C LEU A 323 -15.56 19.24 13.35
N PRO A 324 -15.63 20.30 14.15
CA PRO A 324 -16.91 20.91 14.53
C PRO A 324 -17.72 21.30 13.30
N PHE A 325 -19.04 21.12 13.38
CA PHE A 325 -19.98 21.52 12.35
C PHE A 325 -21.17 22.27 12.96
N THR A 326 -21.90 22.98 12.10
CA THR A 326 -23.15 23.66 12.42
C THR A 326 -24.25 23.17 11.49
N GLU A 327 -25.46 23.00 12.00
CA GLU A 327 -26.60 22.64 11.15
C GLU A 327 -26.93 23.77 10.17
N LYS A 328 -27.23 23.41 8.92
CA LYS A 328 -27.53 24.36 7.86
C LYS A 328 -28.64 23.84 6.98
N GLN A 329 -29.69 24.64 6.84
CA GLN A 329 -30.77 24.35 5.92
C GLN A 329 -30.50 25.04 4.57
N VAL A 330 -30.72 24.30 3.49
CA VAL A 330 -30.65 24.81 2.13
C VAL A 330 -31.93 24.47 1.38
N VAL A 331 -32.36 25.35 0.49
CA VAL A 331 -33.46 25.05 -0.43
C VAL A 331 -32.86 24.39 -1.66
N THR A 332 -33.33 23.18 -1.96
CA THR A 332 -32.88 22.41 -3.12
C THR A 332 -33.43 23.03 -4.41
N PRO A 333 -32.88 22.68 -5.59
CA PRO A 333 -33.45 23.09 -6.88
C PRO A 333 -34.90 22.64 -7.11
N THR A 334 -35.40 21.67 -6.33
CA THR A 334 -36.81 21.22 -6.37
C THR A 334 -37.74 22.04 -5.48
N GLY A 335 -37.21 23.03 -4.75
CA GLY A 335 -37.96 23.85 -3.78
C GLY A 335 -38.13 23.21 -2.40
N ALA A 336 -37.61 21.99 -2.19
CA ALA A 336 -37.65 21.32 -0.89
C ALA A 336 -36.55 21.85 0.04
N VAL A 337 -36.78 21.82 1.35
CA VAL A 337 -35.75 22.15 2.35
C VAL A 337 -34.95 20.90 2.68
N TYR A 338 -33.63 20.98 2.56
CA TYR A 338 -32.69 19.94 3.00
C TYR A 338 -31.91 20.44 4.21
N THR A 339 -31.92 19.64 5.28
CA THR A 339 -31.14 19.89 6.50
C THR A 339 -29.79 19.19 6.38
N GLY A 340 -28.74 19.97 6.13
CA GLY A 340 -27.36 19.51 6.07
C GLY A 340 -26.50 20.14 7.16
N VAL A 341 -25.18 20.16 6.93
CA VAL A 341 -24.19 20.70 7.86
C VAL A 341 -23.17 21.60 7.16
N ASP A 342 -22.62 22.57 7.88
CA ASP A 342 -21.51 23.43 7.47
C ASP A 342 -20.35 23.23 8.44
N PHE A 343 -19.18 22.81 7.93
CA PHE A 343 -18.00 22.52 8.74
C PHE A 343 -17.25 23.78 9.16
N CYS A 344 -16.49 23.69 10.25
CA CYS A 344 -15.70 24.82 10.73
C CYS A 344 -14.70 25.32 9.68
N LYS A 345 -14.52 26.64 9.66
CA LYS A 345 -13.56 27.32 8.78
C LYS A 345 -12.21 27.47 9.52
N LYS A 346 -11.18 27.98 8.82
CA LYS A 346 -9.82 28.17 9.35
C LYS A 346 -9.10 26.86 9.71
N LEU A 347 -9.00 25.96 8.73
CA LEU A 347 -8.18 24.74 8.86
C LEU A 347 -6.72 25.01 8.45
N CYS A 348 -5.77 24.25 9.01
CA CYS A 348 -4.45 24.08 8.43
C CYS A 348 -3.91 22.66 8.66
N GLY A 349 -3.12 22.17 7.71
CA GLY A 349 -2.30 20.98 7.90
C GLY A 349 -0.94 21.36 8.49
N VAL A 350 -0.38 20.51 9.34
CA VAL A 350 1.01 20.63 9.80
C VAL A 350 1.70 19.29 9.60
N SER A 351 2.70 19.23 8.71
CA SER A 351 3.45 18.01 8.44
C SER A 351 4.70 17.90 9.33
N ILE A 352 4.90 16.73 9.94
CA ILE A 352 6.18 16.38 10.57
C ILE A 352 7.13 15.90 9.47
N ILE A 353 8.19 16.66 9.22
CA ILE A 353 9.19 16.35 8.18
C ILE A 353 10.01 15.13 8.63
N ARG A 354 10.24 14.13 7.76
CA ARG A 354 9.92 14.07 6.32
C ARG A 354 8.63 13.31 5.99
N SER A 355 8.30 12.25 6.74
CA SER A 355 7.21 11.32 6.44
C SER A 355 5.85 12.01 6.32
N GLY A 356 5.56 13.00 7.16
CA GLY A 356 4.31 13.78 7.15
C GLY A 356 4.06 14.54 5.84
N GLU A 357 5.10 14.85 5.07
CA GLU A 357 4.95 15.58 3.80
C GLU A 357 4.22 14.76 2.73
N SER A 358 4.29 13.42 2.81
CA SER A 358 3.54 12.52 1.92
C SER A 358 2.04 12.75 1.99
N MET A 359 1.52 13.19 3.14
CA MET A 359 0.08 13.36 3.37
C MET A 359 -0.47 14.70 2.88
N GLU A 360 0.40 15.66 2.54
CA GLU A 360 -0.01 17.01 2.17
C GLU A 360 -0.85 17.05 0.88
N ASN A 361 -0.53 16.19 -0.09
CA ASN A 361 -1.21 16.16 -1.39
C ASN A 361 -2.67 15.71 -1.23
N ALA A 362 -2.90 14.63 -0.49
CA ALA A 362 -4.24 14.18 -0.17
C ALA A 362 -5.04 15.26 0.58
N LEU A 363 -4.42 15.94 1.55
CA LEU A 363 -5.06 17.02 2.29
C LEU A 363 -5.43 18.21 1.41
N ARG A 364 -4.54 18.65 0.51
CA ARG A 364 -4.84 19.73 -0.46
C ARG A 364 -5.95 19.32 -1.44
N ALA A 365 -6.00 18.03 -1.79
CA ALA A 365 -7.05 17.51 -2.65
C ALA A 365 -8.41 17.44 -1.92
N CYS A 366 -8.45 17.30 -0.59
CA CYS A 366 -9.70 17.35 0.19
C CYS A 366 -10.13 18.80 0.44
N CYS A 367 -9.16 19.66 0.79
CA CYS A 367 -9.38 21.03 1.23
C CYS A 367 -8.62 22.01 0.31
N LYS A 368 -9.29 22.49 -0.74
CA LYS A 368 -8.71 23.47 -1.68
C LYS A 368 -8.23 24.72 -0.93
N GLY A 369 -6.98 25.10 -1.12
CA GLY A 369 -6.39 26.30 -0.52
C GLY A 369 -6.04 26.20 0.96
N ILE A 370 -6.02 24.99 1.54
CA ILE A 370 -5.60 24.80 2.94
C ILE A 370 -4.15 25.27 3.16
N LYS A 371 -3.92 26.01 4.26
CA LYS A 371 -2.57 26.42 4.65
C LYS A 371 -1.81 25.21 5.20
N ILE A 372 -0.52 25.09 4.85
CA ILE A 372 0.35 24.01 5.34
C ILE A 372 1.50 24.61 6.15
N GLY A 373 1.61 24.18 7.39
CA GLY A 373 2.78 24.38 8.24
C GLY A 373 3.70 23.16 8.22
N LYS A 374 4.96 23.35 8.61
CA LYS A 374 5.97 22.28 8.65
C LYS A 374 6.77 22.32 9.95
N ILE A 375 7.07 21.15 10.49
CA ILE A 375 7.87 20.96 11.70
C ILE A 375 8.93 19.88 11.40
N LEU A 376 10.21 20.18 11.62
CA LEU A 376 11.31 19.21 11.52
C LEU A 376 11.90 18.93 12.90
N ILE A 377 11.92 17.66 13.28
CA ILE A 377 12.44 17.19 14.57
C ILE A 377 13.59 16.22 14.29
N HIS A 378 14.78 16.47 14.84
CA HIS A 378 15.88 15.49 14.82
C HIS A 378 15.86 14.65 16.09
N ARG A 379 16.30 13.39 15.95
CA ARG A 379 16.78 12.60 17.09
C ARG A 379 18.30 12.55 16.99
N ASP A 380 18.99 13.11 17.97
CA ASP A 380 20.46 13.01 18.06
C ASP A 380 20.84 12.46 19.44
N GLY A 381 21.23 11.17 19.47
CA GLY A 381 21.65 10.44 20.68
C GLY A 381 20.61 10.33 21.82
N ASP A 382 21.00 9.62 22.88
CA ASP A 382 20.17 9.36 24.08
C ASP A 382 19.88 10.62 24.93
N ASN A 383 20.41 11.80 24.54
CA ASN A 383 20.41 13.02 25.36
C ASN A 383 19.48 14.15 24.91
N GLY A 384 18.48 13.87 24.07
CA GLY A 384 17.24 14.65 24.05
C GLY A 384 17.22 15.99 23.29
N LYS A 385 16.31 16.04 22.32
CA LYS A 385 15.61 17.20 21.72
C LYS A 385 16.45 18.21 20.93
N GLN A 386 16.22 18.27 19.62
CA GLN A 386 16.25 19.53 18.86
C GLN A 386 15.13 19.58 17.82
N LEU A 387 14.16 20.47 18.05
CA LEU A 387 13.35 21.05 16.99
C LEU A 387 14.33 21.82 16.08
N ILE A 388 14.52 21.35 14.85
CA ILE A 388 15.49 21.96 13.94
C ILE A 388 14.85 23.13 13.18
N TYR A 389 13.57 22.99 12.83
CA TYR A 389 12.90 23.94 11.95
C TYR A 389 11.39 23.93 12.18
N GLU A 390 10.79 25.10 12.13
CA GLU A 390 9.34 25.27 12.03
C GLU A 390 9.00 26.38 11.03
N LYS A 391 7.93 26.18 10.27
CA LYS A 391 7.30 27.23 9.46
C LYS A 391 5.80 27.04 9.52
N LEU A 392 5.14 27.85 10.33
CA LEU A 392 3.71 27.71 10.64
C LEU A 392 2.95 28.94 10.12
N PRO A 393 1.64 28.82 9.81
CA PRO A 393 0.78 29.97 9.55
C PRO A 393 0.83 30.97 10.71
N HIS A 394 0.91 32.27 10.42
CA HIS A 394 0.99 33.30 11.45
C HIS A 394 -0.26 33.38 12.35
N ASP A 395 -1.38 32.86 11.85
CA ASP A 395 -2.69 32.79 12.51
C ASP A 395 -3.00 31.38 13.04
N ILE A 396 -1.99 30.53 13.30
CA ILE A 396 -2.20 29.13 13.67
C ILE A 396 -2.95 28.94 15.00
N SER A 397 -2.80 29.85 15.97
CA SER A 397 -3.48 29.80 17.28
C SER A 397 -5.01 29.81 17.17
N GLU A 398 -5.54 30.34 16.08
CA GLU A 398 -6.99 30.42 15.81
C GLU A 398 -7.51 29.31 14.89
N ARG A 399 -6.66 28.33 14.53
CA ARG A 399 -6.97 27.30 13.53
C ARG A 399 -7.19 25.93 14.16
N HIS A 400 -7.95 25.10 13.45
CA HIS A 400 -7.92 23.65 13.67
C HIS A 400 -6.75 23.06 12.90
N VAL A 401 -5.94 22.26 13.58
CA VAL A 401 -4.70 21.71 13.06
C VAL A 401 -4.85 20.21 12.78
N LEU A 402 -4.65 19.83 11.52
CA LEU A 402 -4.48 18.44 11.10
C LEU A 402 -2.97 18.15 11.12
N LEU A 403 -2.49 17.55 12.20
CA LEU A 403 -1.09 17.14 12.32
C LEU A 403 -0.89 15.85 11.52
N LEU A 404 0.14 15.78 10.68
CA LEU A 404 0.34 14.72 9.71
C LEU A 404 1.65 13.98 9.96
N ASP A 405 1.55 12.68 10.23
CA ASP A 405 2.69 11.76 10.24
C ASP A 405 2.19 10.31 9.99
N PRO A 406 2.56 9.65 8.88
CA PRO A 406 2.05 8.32 8.53
C PRO A 406 2.25 7.24 9.60
N VAL A 407 3.29 7.34 10.44
CA VAL A 407 3.63 6.30 11.42
C VAL A 407 3.76 6.87 12.83
N LEU A 408 2.88 6.45 13.74
CA LEU A 408 2.99 6.73 15.17
C LEU A 408 3.70 5.56 15.89
N ALA A 409 5.02 5.63 15.99
CA ALA A 409 5.85 4.62 16.67
C ALA A 409 5.94 4.87 18.19
N THR A 410 7.03 5.45 18.70
CA THR A 410 7.19 5.72 20.15
C THR A 410 6.40 6.93 20.67
N GLY A 411 5.87 7.77 19.77
CA GLY A 411 5.20 9.02 20.13
C GLY A 411 6.13 10.19 20.49
N ASN A 412 7.46 10.00 20.56
CA ASN A 412 8.38 11.07 20.99
C ASN A 412 8.41 12.29 20.05
N SER A 413 8.37 12.05 18.74
CA SER A 413 8.36 13.13 17.74
C SER A 413 7.01 13.84 17.71
N ALA A 414 5.92 13.07 17.76
CA ALA A 414 4.56 13.59 17.85
C ALA A 414 4.39 14.48 19.10
N ASN A 415 4.84 14.03 20.27
CA ASN A 415 4.74 14.80 21.50
C ASN A 415 5.44 16.17 21.42
N GLN A 416 6.60 16.24 20.76
CA GLN A 416 7.32 17.49 20.56
C GLN A 416 6.59 18.43 19.58
N ALA A 417 6.05 17.88 18.48
CA ALA A 417 5.25 18.67 17.54
C ALA A 417 3.98 19.22 18.20
N ILE A 418 3.27 18.40 18.98
CA ILE A 418 2.05 18.80 19.70
C ILE A 418 2.39 19.84 20.77
N GLU A 419 3.45 19.63 21.54
CA GLU A 419 3.93 20.58 22.56
C GLU A 419 4.27 21.95 21.95
N LEU A 420 4.91 21.97 20.78
CA LEU A 420 5.20 23.20 20.04
C LEU A 420 3.92 23.90 19.58
N LEU A 421 2.95 23.17 19.01
CA LEU A 421 1.68 23.75 18.57
C LEU A 421 0.92 24.40 19.73
N ILE A 422 0.89 23.73 20.89
CA ILE A 422 0.28 24.28 22.12
C ILE A 422 1.04 25.54 22.57
N GLN A 423 2.37 25.54 22.53
CA GLN A 423 3.19 26.73 22.83
C GLN A 423 2.92 27.90 21.88
N LYS A 424 2.56 27.62 20.61
CA LYS A 424 2.12 28.62 19.63
C LYS A 424 0.67 29.09 19.82
N GLY A 425 -0.01 28.60 20.86
CA GLY A 425 -1.36 29.01 21.23
C GLY A 425 -2.48 28.19 20.59
N VAL A 426 -2.18 27.05 19.96
CA VAL A 426 -3.21 26.14 19.43
C VAL A 426 -3.86 25.39 20.61
N PRO A 427 -5.20 25.43 20.78
CA PRO A 427 -5.86 24.62 21.79
C PRO A 427 -5.65 23.13 21.52
N GLU A 428 -5.39 22.34 22.57
CA GLU A 428 -5.16 20.89 22.44
C GLU A 428 -6.32 20.17 21.74
N SER A 429 -7.57 20.54 22.06
CA SER A 429 -8.78 20.00 21.46
C SER A 429 -8.98 20.37 19.98
N HIS A 430 -8.19 21.33 19.47
CA HIS A 430 -8.19 21.73 18.06
C HIS A 430 -7.16 20.95 17.23
N ILE A 431 -6.38 20.06 17.84
CA ILE A 431 -5.39 19.24 17.16
C ILE A 431 -5.98 17.86 16.88
N ILE A 432 -5.96 17.47 15.62
CA ILE A 432 -6.30 16.12 15.16
C ILE A 432 -5.05 15.53 14.51
N PHE A 433 -4.53 14.46 15.08
CA PHE A 433 -3.34 13.78 14.61
C PHE A 433 -3.71 12.63 13.68
N LEU A 434 -3.25 12.68 12.43
CA LEU A 434 -3.56 11.72 11.39
C LEU A 434 -2.38 10.78 11.13
N ASN A 435 -2.63 9.48 11.18
CA ASN A 435 -1.64 8.42 10.97
C ASN A 435 -2.19 7.33 10.03
N LEU A 436 -1.32 6.62 9.33
CA LEU A 436 -1.69 5.38 8.65
C LEU A 436 -1.62 4.19 9.63
N ILE A 437 -0.53 4.11 10.38
CA ILE A 437 -0.29 3.04 11.35
C ILE A 437 0.15 3.63 12.67
N SER A 438 -0.38 3.08 13.74
CA SER A 438 0.02 3.42 15.11
C SER A 438 0.44 2.19 15.90
N ALA A 439 1.45 2.32 16.75
CA ALA A 439 1.78 1.32 17.76
C ALA A 439 1.05 1.65 19.09
N PRO A 440 0.65 0.63 19.88
CA PRO A 440 0.05 0.82 21.20
C PRO A 440 0.86 1.75 22.12
N GLU A 441 2.19 1.62 22.10
CA GLU A 441 3.13 2.41 22.89
C GLU A 441 3.08 3.89 22.53
N GLY A 442 2.99 4.20 21.23
CA GLY A 442 2.88 5.58 20.73
C GLY A 442 1.55 6.22 21.09
N ILE A 443 0.45 5.48 20.94
CA ILE A 443 -0.89 5.93 21.36
C ILE A 443 -0.90 6.22 22.85
N HIS A 444 -0.41 5.29 23.68
CA HIS A 444 -0.32 5.48 25.13
C HIS A 444 0.50 6.73 25.48
N CYS A 445 1.65 6.90 24.84
CA CYS A 445 2.58 8.01 25.06
C CYS A 445 1.95 9.38 24.73
N VAL A 446 1.19 9.48 23.64
CA VAL A 446 0.52 10.72 23.22
C VAL A 446 -0.74 10.98 24.05
N CYS A 447 -1.66 10.02 24.13
CA CYS A 447 -2.97 10.23 24.77
C CYS A 447 -2.87 10.43 26.29
N LYS A 448 -1.85 9.86 26.95
CA LYS A 448 -1.62 10.12 28.39
C LYS A 448 -1.18 11.56 28.65
N ARG A 449 -0.49 12.18 27.69
CA ARG A 449 0.02 13.56 27.80
C ARG A 449 -0.97 14.59 27.27
N PHE A 450 -1.70 14.25 26.22
CA PHE A 450 -2.65 15.12 25.52
C PHE A 450 -4.01 14.42 25.40
N PRO A 451 -4.81 14.38 26.48
CA PRO A 451 -6.09 13.66 26.52
C PRO A 451 -7.22 14.31 25.70
N ALA A 452 -7.14 15.60 25.36
CA ALA A 452 -8.14 16.32 24.57
C ALA A 452 -7.85 16.31 23.05
N LEU A 453 -6.61 16.00 22.65
CA LEU A 453 -6.22 15.79 21.25
C LEU A 453 -6.90 14.55 20.68
N LYS A 454 -7.27 14.56 19.39
CA LYS A 454 -7.82 13.37 18.71
C LYS A 454 -6.75 12.68 17.87
N ILE A 455 -6.68 11.35 17.90
CA ILE A 455 -5.85 10.54 17.00
C ILE A 455 -6.77 9.80 16.02
N VAL A 456 -6.46 9.85 14.72
CA VAL A 456 -7.16 9.11 13.68
C VAL A 456 -6.15 8.26 12.93
N THR A 457 -6.31 6.93 12.97
CA THR A 457 -5.40 5.97 12.35
C THR A 457 -6.14 4.95 11.51
N SER A 458 -5.56 4.46 10.42
CA SER A 458 -6.18 3.35 9.65
C SER A 458 -5.94 1.98 10.29
N GLU A 459 -4.82 1.77 10.99
CA GLU A 459 -4.51 0.50 11.65
C GLU A 459 -3.72 0.72 12.94
N ILE A 460 -3.85 -0.22 13.89
CA ILE A 460 -3.04 -0.31 15.11
C ILE A 460 -2.28 -1.64 15.08
N ASP A 461 -0.95 -1.55 15.08
CA ASP A 461 -0.05 -2.70 14.97
C ASP A 461 0.26 -3.33 16.35
N GLN A 462 1.07 -4.39 16.37
CA GLN A 462 1.23 -5.24 17.56
C GLN A 462 2.03 -4.53 18.66
N CYS A 463 3.22 -4.03 18.33
CA CYS A 463 4.15 -3.41 19.27
C CYS A 463 5.32 -2.75 18.52
N LEU A 464 6.29 -2.26 19.29
CA LEU A 464 7.61 -1.86 18.79
C LEU A 464 8.65 -2.97 18.98
N ASN A 465 9.64 -3.02 18.09
CA ASN A 465 10.81 -3.88 18.20
C ASN A 465 11.95 -3.23 19.01
N GLN A 466 13.10 -3.91 19.12
CA GLN A 466 14.27 -3.42 19.86
C GLN A 466 14.84 -2.12 19.27
N GLU A 467 14.68 -1.88 17.97
CA GLU A 467 15.04 -0.63 17.29
C GLU A 467 13.92 0.43 17.29
N PHE A 468 12.87 0.25 18.10
CA PHE A 468 11.71 1.14 18.22
C PHE A 468 10.90 1.31 16.92
N ARG A 469 10.96 0.32 16.02
CA ARG A 469 10.16 0.24 14.80
C ARG A 469 8.88 -0.55 15.05
N VAL A 470 7.80 -0.13 14.40
CA VAL A 470 6.50 -0.79 14.50
C VAL A 470 6.55 -2.18 13.85
N ILE A 471 5.97 -3.20 14.49
CA ILE A 471 5.83 -4.56 13.95
C ILE A 471 4.33 -4.94 13.86
N PRO A 472 3.86 -5.50 12.72
CA PRO A 472 4.61 -5.81 11.50
C PRO A 472 5.09 -4.58 10.71
N GLY A 473 4.46 -3.42 10.91
CA GLY A 473 4.92 -2.12 10.41
C GLY A 473 4.98 -1.96 8.90
N LEU A 474 5.65 -0.89 8.46
CA LEU A 474 5.87 -0.53 7.04
C LEU A 474 7.35 -0.34 6.71
N GLY A 475 8.27 -0.62 7.65
CA GLY A 475 9.65 -0.13 7.57
C GLY A 475 9.72 1.40 7.68
N GLU A 476 10.74 2.00 7.06
CA GLU A 476 10.92 3.47 7.06
C GLU A 476 10.02 4.11 5.99
N PHE A 477 8.81 4.51 6.39
CA PHE A 477 7.79 5.01 5.46
C PHE A 477 8.29 6.16 4.58
N GLY A 478 8.99 7.13 5.17
CA GLY A 478 9.52 8.28 4.42
C GLY A 478 10.49 7.86 3.32
N ASP A 479 11.35 6.89 3.60
CA ASP A 479 12.34 6.44 2.64
C ASP A 479 11.70 5.63 1.51
N ARG A 480 10.70 4.80 1.81
CA ARG A 480 9.89 4.08 0.80
C ARG A 480 9.07 5.01 -0.08
N TYR A 481 8.48 6.04 0.52
CA TYR A 481 7.62 6.97 -0.19
C TYR A 481 8.43 7.90 -1.12
N PHE A 482 9.53 8.48 -0.61
CA PHE A 482 10.35 9.40 -1.39
C PHE A 482 11.41 8.69 -2.24
N GLY A 483 11.63 7.39 -2.03
CA GLY A 483 12.65 6.58 -2.69
C GLY A 483 14.06 6.91 -2.21
N THR A 484 14.23 7.04 -0.89
CA THR A 484 15.55 7.20 -0.26
C THR A 484 16.08 5.92 0.39
N ASP A 485 15.34 4.79 0.32
CA ASP A 485 15.75 3.48 0.88
C ASP A 485 17.03 2.91 0.25
N GLU A 486 17.28 3.19 -1.03
CA GLU A 486 18.51 2.77 -1.72
C GLU A 486 19.76 3.29 -1.00
N GLU A 487 19.64 4.40 -0.26
CA GLU A 487 20.75 4.93 0.53
C GLU A 487 21.03 4.12 1.80
N ASP A 488 20.02 3.52 2.45
CA ASP A 488 20.19 2.85 3.73
C ASP A 488 20.59 1.37 3.63
N GLN A 489 20.13 0.66 2.59
CA GLN A 489 20.73 -0.65 2.25
C GLN A 489 22.18 -0.48 1.79
N SER A 490 22.50 0.62 1.09
CA SER A 490 23.87 0.94 0.69
C SER A 490 24.79 1.27 1.89
N ASN A 491 24.24 1.89 2.94
CA ASN A 491 24.94 2.25 4.18
C ASN A 491 25.33 1.03 5.04
N GLN A 492 24.56 -0.05 5.01
CA GLN A 492 24.88 -1.27 5.76
C GLN A 492 26.18 -1.93 5.27
N SER A 493 26.47 -1.80 3.97
CA SER A 493 27.69 -2.35 3.35
C SER A 493 28.96 -1.51 3.58
N LEU A 494 28.84 -0.31 4.14
CA LEU A 494 29.96 0.63 4.33
C LEU A 494 30.66 0.40 5.67
N THR A 495 31.99 0.52 5.65
CA THR A 495 32.80 0.49 6.87
C THR A 495 32.58 1.76 7.70
N ASN A 496 32.92 1.72 9.00
CA ASN A 496 32.83 2.90 9.87
C ASN A 496 33.62 4.11 9.35
N GLN A 497 34.60 3.90 8.46
CA GLN A 497 35.40 4.97 7.85
C GLN A 497 34.78 5.54 6.57
N SER A 498 34.07 4.76 5.75
CA SER A 498 33.47 5.24 4.50
C SER A 498 32.07 5.85 4.67
N ARG A 499 31.32 5.45 5.71
CA ARG A 499 30.00 6.04 6.05
C ARG A 499 29.98 7.58 6.21
N PRO A 500 30.89 8.20 7.00
CA PRO A 500 30.87 9.66 7.17
C PRO A 500 31.23 10.40 5.88
N LEU A 501 32.16 9.86 5.08
CA LEU A 501 32.52 10.42 3.78
C LEU A 501 31.34 10.39 2.81
N PHE A 502 30.60 9.27 2.76
CA PHE A 502 29.42 9.15 1.92
C PHE A 502 28.33 10.19 2.24
N LYS A 503 28.02 10.38 3.53
CA LYS A 503 27.08 11.43 3.98
C LYS A 503 27.57 12.84 3.65
N SER A 504 28.88 13.06 3.74
CA SER A 504 29.52 14.35 3.44
C SER A 504 29.35 14.77 1.97
N ILE A 505 29.53 13.85 1.01
CA ILE A 505 29.45 14.17 -0.43
C ILE A 505 28.13 14.84 -0.80
N ARG A 506 26.99 14.30 -0.34
CA ARG A 506 25.67 14.86 -0.64
C ARG A 506 25.49 16.26 -0.04
N ARG A 507 25.93 16.44 1.20
CA ARG A 507 25.91 17.75 1.87
C ARG A 507 26.77 18.75 1.11
N LEU A 508 28.00 18.41 0.73
CA LEU A 508 28.90 19.29 0.01
C LEU A 508 28.35 19.69 -1.37
N ARG A 509 27.74 18.75 -2.10
CA ARG A 509 27.04 19.05 -3.37
C ARG A 509 25.87 20.03 -3.19
N SER A 510 25.09 19.89 -2.12
CA SER A 510 23.99 20.84 -1.81
C SER A 510 24.47 22.25 -1.46
N LEU A 511 25.73 22.37 -1.02
CA LEU A 511 26.40 23.63 -0.74
C LEU A 511 27.23 24.15 -1.92
N HIS A 512 27.12 23.52 -3.10
CA HIS A 512 27.92 23.82 -4.29
C HIS A 512 29.45 23.71 -4.10
N ARG A 513 29.91 22.92 -3.10
CA ARG A 513 31.33 22.66 -2.82
C ARG A 513 31.80 21.39 -3.53
N TYR A 514 31.87 21.44 -4.86
CA TYR A 514 32.02 20.25 -5.68
C TYR A 514 33.43 19.64 -5.65
N GLU A 515 34.49 20.44 -5.45
CA GLU A 515 35.86 19.95 -5.32
C GLU A 515 36.04 19.07 -4.08
N GLU A 516 35.44 19.49 -2.96
CA GLU A 516 35.46 18.72 -1.72
C GLU A 516 34.58 17.48 -1.82
N ALA A 517 33.41 17.60 -2.45
CA ALA A 517 32.56 16.46 -2.75
C ALA A 517 33.29 15.42 -3.62
N LEU A 518 34.09 15.88 -4.59
CA LEU A 518 34.93 15.03 -5.42
C LEU A 518 36.02 14.33 -4.61
N SER A 519 36.67 15.05 -3.69
CA SER A 519 37.68 14.48 -2.78
C SER A 519 37.10 13.36 -1.92
N ASP A 520 35.96 13.62 -1.28
CA ASP A 520 35.27 12.63 -0.44
C ASP A 520 34.77 11.43 -1.26
N ALA A 521 34.30 11.65 -2.50
CA ALA A 521 33.89 10.58 -3.39
C ALA A 521 35.06 9.68 -3.81
N LYS A 522 36.22 10.27 -4.18
CA LYS A 522 37.43 9.51 -4.50
C LYS A 522 37.89 8.67 -3.32
N LYS A 523 37.96 9.27 -2.13
CA LYS A 523 38.35 8.58 -0.89
C LYS A 523 37.37 7.46 -0.52
N THR A 524 36.07 7.65 -0.78
CA THR A 524 35.06 6.62 -0.57
C THR A 524 35.28 5.41 -1.47
N ILE A 525 35.63 5.63 -2.74
CA ILE A 525 35.95 4.56 -3.71
C ILE A 525 37.29 3.89 -3.37
N GLU A 526 38.30 4.64 -2.92
CA GLU A 526 39.56 4.06 -2.44
C GLU A 526 39.34 3.10 -1.27
N LEU A 527 38.47 3.46 -0.33
CA LEU A 527 38.12 2.62 0.82
C LEU A 527 37.24 1.42 0.44
N LYS A 528 36.43 1.55 -0.62
CA LYS A 528 35.52 0.50 -1.07
C LYS A 528 35.35 0.51 -2.61
N PRO A 529 36.28 -0.12 -3.34
CA PRO A 529 36.33 -0.03 -4.80
C PRO A 529 35.27 -0.87 -5.52
N ASP A 530 34.64 -1.82 -4.82
CA ASP A 530 33.58 -2.73 -5.28
C ASP A 530 32.17 -2.19 -5.02
N TRP A 531 32.03 -0.90 -4.68
CA TRP A 531 30.74 -0.31 -4.36
C TRP A 531 30.23 0.60 -5.47
N SER A 532 29.30 0.07 -6.28
CA SER A 532 28.70 0.75 -7.45
C SER A 532 28.14 2.15 -7.12
N ILE A 533 27.49 2.32 -5.98
CA ILE A 533 26.92 3.60 -5.52
C ILE A 533 28.00 4.66 -5.26
N GLY A 534 29.20 4.25 -4.85
CA GLY A 534 30.35 5.17 -4.70
C GLY A 534 30.68 5.86 -6.02
N TYR A 535 30.64 5.12 -7.13
CA TYR A 535 30.84 5.63 -8.47
C TYR A 535 29.70 6.55 -8.94
N SER A 536 28.46 6.29 -8.48
CA SER A 536 27.34 7.22 -8.74
C SER A 536 27.62 8.60 -8.12
N ARG A 537 28.13 8.64 -6.89
CA ARG A 537 28.49 9.91 -6.23
C ARG A 537 29.67 10.60 -6.87
N LEU A 538 30.66 9.83 -7.32
CA LEU A 538 31.80 10.34 -8.06
C LEU A 538 31.35 11.02 -9.36
N GLY A 539 30.52 10.35 -10.17
CA GLY A 539 29.98 10.91 -11.39
C GLY A 539 29.17 12.19 -11.14
N ALA A 540 28.34 12.17 -10.10
CA ALA A 540 27.52 13.32 -9.73
C ALA A 540 28.33 14.53 -9.19
N ALA A 541 29.53 14.29 -8.61
CA ALA A 541 30.48 15.34 -8.23
C ALA A 541 31.20 15.91 -9.46
N PHE A 542 31.61 15.06 -10.41
CA PHE A 542 32.18 15.50 -11.69
C PHE A 542 31.20 16.35 -12.51
N ILE A 543 29.91 15.99 -12.54
CA ILE A 543 28.86 16.81 -13.17
C ILE A 543 28.81 18.22 -12.56
N GLY A 544 28.92 18.33 -11.22
CA GLY A 544 28.93 19.63 -10.54
C GLY A 544 30.14 20.51 -10.90
N LEU A 545 31.23 19.89 -11.37
CA LEU A 545 32.44 20.56 -11.88
C LEU A 545 32.43 20.72 -13.41
N SER A 546 31.32 20.41 -14.07
CA SER A 546 31.19 20.41 -15.54
C SER A 546 32.18 19.45 -16.25
N LYS A 547 32.57 18.37 -15.58
CA LYS A 547 33.49 17.33 -16.07
C LYS A 547 32.72 16.11 -16.55
N PHE A 548 32.07 16.24 -17.70
CA PHE A 548 31.07 15.26 -18.15
C PHE A 548 31.68 13.93 -18.61
N GLU A 549 32.86 13.94 -19.21
CA GLU A 549 33.54 12.72 -19.66
C GLU A 549 33.95 11.86 -18.46
N GLU A 550 34.56 12.46 -17.44
CA GLU A 550 34.92 11.74 -16.22
C GLU A 550 33.68 11.27 -15.43
N ALA A 551 32.56 11.99 -15.54
CA ALA A 551 31.29 11.56 -14.98
C ALA A 551 30.74 10.31 -15.67
N ILE A 552 30.81 10.26 -17.00
CA ILE A 552 30.40 9.10 -17.79
C ILE A 552 31.27 7.89 -17.45
N ASP A 553 32.59 8.08 -17.37
CA ASP A 553 33.51 7.00 -17.00
C ASP A 553 33.25 6.47 -15.60
N ALA A 554 32.96 7.35 -14.64
CA ALA A 554 32.56 6.96 -13.30
C ALA A 554 31.27 6.11 -13.33
N TYR A 555 30.23 6.57 -14.02
CA TYR A 555 28.97 5.81 -14.11
C TYR A 555 29.13 4.46 -14.80
N LYS A 556 29.89 4.38 -15.91
CA LYS A 556 30.19 3.12 -16.60
C LYS A 556 30.90 2.13 -15.68
N LYS A 557 31.91 2.60 -14.94
CA LYS A 557 32.63 1.76 -13.97
C LYS A 557 31.73 1.29 -12.82
N GLY A 558 30.78 2.12 -12.38
CA GLY A 558 29.75 1.69 -11.43
C GLY A 558 28.86 0.57 -11.97
N LEU A 559 28.48 0.63 -13.25
CA LEU A 559 27.67 -0.38 -13.93
C LEU A 559 28.44 -1.68 -14.22
N GLU A 560 29.75 -1.63 -14.41
CA GLU A 560 30.59 -2.84 -14.48
C GLU A 560 30.53 -3.65 -13.17
N ILE A 561 30.40 -2.96 -12.04
CA ILE A 561 30.33 -3.57 -10.70
C ILE A 561 28.92 -4.07 -10.41
N ASP A 562 27.90 -3.27 -10.72
CA ASP A 562 26.49 -3.61 -10.53
C ASP A 562 25.68 -3.24 -11.78
N PRO A 563 25.55 -4.18 -12.73
CA PRO A 563 24.79 -3.96 -13.96
C PRO A 563 23.29 -3.78 -13.73
N SER A 564 22.77 -4.06 -12.53
CA SER A 564 21.35 -3.92 -12.20
C SER A 564 20.99 -2.52 -11.67
N ASN A 565 21.98 -1.69 -11.34
CA ASN A 565 21.81 -0.42 -10.67
C ASN A 565 21.04 0.64 -11.50
N GLU A 566 19.76 0.86 -11.19
CA GLU A 566 18.92 1.80 -11.92
C GLU A 566 19.35 3.26 -11.78
N THR A 567 19.87 3.67 -10.61
CA THR A 567 20.37 5.03 -10.41
C THR A 567 21.54 5.34 -11.35
N LEU A 568 22.47 4.40 -11.53
CA LEU A 568 23.58 4.56 -12.49
C LEU A 568 23.10 4.53 -13.95
N LYS A 569 22.14 3.65 -14.29
CA LYS A 569 21.53 3.62 -15.63
C LYS A 569 20.81 4.92 -15.96
N SER A 570 20.06 5.48 -15.02
CA SER A 570 19.34 6.74 -15.21
C SER A 570 20.27 7.93 -15.46
N GLY A 571 21.52 7.86 -14.96
CA GLY A 571 22.57 8.84 -15.22
C GLY A 571 23.26 8.71 -16.58
N LEU A 572 22.96 7.65 -17.34
CA LEU A 572 23.54 7.32 -18.64
C LEU A 572 22.44 6.96 -19.64
N ALA A 573 21.81 7.97 -20.24
CA ALA A 573 20.99 7.73 -21.43
C ALA A 573 21.94 7.46 -22.62
N ASP A 574 21.81 6.29 -23.24
CA ASP A 574 22.64 5.93 -24.39
C ASP A 574 22.07 6.48 -25.70
N ARG A 575 20.75 6.66 -25.77
CA ARG A 575 20.02 7.22 -26.92
C ARG A 575 19.10 8.35 -26.47
N VAL A 576 19.42 9.57 -26.88
CA VAL A 576 18.63 10.78 -26.59
C VAL A 576 17.99 11.27 -27.88
N LEU A 577 16.68 11.52 -27.86
CA LEU A 577 15.97 12.13 -28.99
C LEU A 577 15.77 13.62 -28.70
N TYR A 578 16.35 14.49 -29.52
CA TYR A 578 16.11 15.92 -29.49
C TYR A 578 15.12 16.29 -30.60
N ILE A 579 14.00 16.93 -30.24
CA ILE A 579 12.94 17.35 -31.15
C ILE A 579 12.82 18.86 -31.08
N ASP A 580 12.90 19.51 -32.23
CA ASP A 580 12.71 20.94 -32.39
C ASP A 580 11.46 21.25 -33.22
N ILE A 581 10.52 21.99 -32.62
CA ILE A 581 9.30 22.47 -33.29
C ILE A 581 9.30 24.00 -33.47
N ASP A 582 10.46 24.63 -33.34
CA ASP A 582 10.71 26.03 -33.69
C ASP A 582 10.64 26.27 -35.21
N VAL A 583 10.24 27.48 -35.61
CA VAL A 583 10.13 27.82 -37.04
C VAL A 583 11.52 27.94 -37.68
N HIS A 584 12.54 28.27 -36.88
CA HIS A 584 13.93 28.24 -37.27
C HIS A 584 14.50 26.82 -37.14
N HIS A 585 15.43 26.47 -38.04
CA HIS A 585 16.14 25.21 -37.91
C HIS A 585 17.01 25.22 -36.65
N GLY A 586 16.95 24.13 -35.85
CA GLY A 586 17.77 23.89 -34.66
C GLY A 586 19.23 23.57 -34.96
N ASP A 587 19.84 24.34 -35.86
CA ASP A 587 21.15 24.07 -36.48
C ASP A 587 22.30 24.01 -35.48
N GLY A 588 22.27 24.82 -34.43
CA GLY A 588 23.29 24.78 -33.37
C GLY A 588 23.32 23.46 -32.60
N VAL A 589 22.16 22.85 -32.34
CA VAL A 589 22.08 21.55 -31.65
C VAL A 589 22.43 20.41 -32.61
N GLU A 590 21.94 20.48 -33.85
CA GLU A 590 22.30 19.54 -34.90
C GLU A 590 23.81 19.53 -35.17
N GLU A 591 24.45 20.69 -35.34
CA GLU A 591 25.89 20.80 -35.61
C GLU A 591 26.72 20.24 -34.45
N ALA A 592 26.35 20.57 -33.20
CA ALA A 592 27.05 20.08 -32.02
C ALA A 592 27.03 18.55 -31.88
N LEU A 593 26.04 17.89 -32.49
CA LEU A 593 25.80 16.45 -32.39
C LEU A 593 25.89 15.74 -33.75
N TYR A 594 26.40 16.43 -34.78
CA TYR A 594 26.32 16.00 -36.17
C TYR A 594 27.04 14.68 -36.46
N THR A 595 28.04 14.33 -35.63
CA THR A 595 28.89 13.15 -35.80
C THR A 595 28.58 11.99 -34.85
N THR A 596 27.59 12.13 -33.96
CA THR A 596 27.24 11.10 -32.95
C THR A 596 25.93 10.38 -33.28
N ASP A 597 25.87 9.08 -33.02
CA ASP A 597 24.66 8.25 -33.08
C ASP A 597 23.89 8.20 -31.74
N ARG A 598 24.51 8.73 -30.67
CA ARG A 598 23.92 8.75 -29.32
C ARG A 598 22.81 9.78 -29.16
N VAL A 599 22.75 10.78 -30.04
CA VAL A 599 21.66 11.75 -30.06
C VAL A 599 21.08 11.80 -31.45
N MET A 600 19.79 11.57 -31.57
CA MET A 600 19.06 11.80 -32.82
C MET A 600 18.39 13.17 -32.75
N THR A 601 18.60 14.02 -33.76
CA THR A 601 17.91 15.30 -33.89
C THR A 601 16.76 15.18 -34.89
N VAL A 602 15.62 15.79 -34.56
CA VAL A 602 14.47 15.92 -35.47
C VAL A 602 14.01 17.37 -35.42
N SER A 603 14.05 18.09 -36.55
CA SER A 603 13.64 19.49 -36.60
C SER A 603 12.55 19.73 -37.63
N PHE A 604 11.49 20.44 -37.21
CA PHE A 604 10.35 20.85 -38.04
C PHE A 604 10.38 22.36 -38.26
N HIS A 605 11.01 22.81 -39.35
CA HIS A 605 11.34 24.22 -39.53
C HIS A 605 10.99 24.73 -40.93
N LYS A 606 10.89 26.05 -41.09
CA LYS A 606 10.76 26.68 -42.40
C LYS A 606 12.09 26.61 -43.14
N PHE A 607 12.06 26.17 -44.39
CA PHE A 607 13.28 26.00 -45.21
C PHE A 607 13.21 26.77 -46.54
N GLY A 608 14.37 27.18 -47.06
CA GLY A 608 14.51 28.02 -48.26
C GLY A 608 15.08 29.40 -47.92
N ASP A 609 14.42 30.47 -48.36
CA ASP A 609 14.80 31.86 -48.02
C ASP A 609 14.37 32.23 -46.59
N PHE A 610 14.86 31.50 -45.58
CA PHE A 610 14.61 31.77 -44.16
C PHE A 610 15.85 31.50 -43.33
N PHE A 611 16.13 32.34 -42.34
CA PHE A 611 17.26 32.14 -41.44
C PHE A 611 17.04 30.85 -40.61
N PRO A 612 18.07 30.00 -40.41
CA PRO A 612 19.49 30.16 -40.78
C PRO A 612 19.87 29.73 -42.21
N GLY A 613 18.97 29.12 -42.96
CA GLY A 613 19.23 28.62 -44.33
C GLY A 613 19.84 27.21 -44.37
N THR A 614 19.90 26.53 -43.22
CA THR A 614 20.32 25.13 -43.04
C THR A 614 19.10 24.23 -42.77
N GLY A 615 19.29 22.90 -42.69
CA GLY A 615 18.18 21.96 -42.43
C GLY A 615 17.56 21.40 -43.71
N HIS A 616 18.34 21.28 -44.78
CA HIS A 616 17.86 20.63 -46.00
C HIS A 616 17.51 19.16 -45.68
N ILE A 617 16.52 18.57 -46.35
CA ILE A 617 16.15 17.15 -46.19
C ILE A 617 17.30 16.14 -46.47
N ARG A 618 18.45 16.62 -46.97
CA ARG A 618 19.64 15.82 -47.28
C ARG A 618 20.72 15.94 -46.21
N ASP A 619 20.54 16.86 -45.27
CA ASP A 619 21.40 17.05 -44.12
C ASP A 619 21.00 15.99 -43.10
N VAL A 620 21.77 14.92 -43.05
CA VAL A 620 21.44 13.69 -42.31
C VAL A 620 22.52 13.31 -41.30
N GLY A 621 23.43 14.21 -40.96
CA GLY A 621 24.59 13.92 -40.11
C GLY A 621 25.79 13.35 -40.87
N ALA A 622 26.90 13.19 -40.16
CA ALA A 622 28.17 12.69 -40.68
C ALA A 622 28.76 11.58 -39.79
N GLU A 623 29.75 10.85 -40.32
CA GLU A 623 30.43 9.77 -39.59
C GLU A 623 29.46 8.79 -38.92
N LYS A 624 29.57 8.57 -37.61
CA LYS A 624 28.66 7.71 -36.84
C LYS A 624 27.26 8.31 -36.73
N GLY A 625 27.14 9.63 -36.70
CA GLY A 625 25.88 10.38 -36.69
C GLY A 625 25.16 10.42 -38.04
N LYS A 626 25.69 9.77 -39.08
CA LYS A 626 24.99 9.67 -40.37
C LYS A 626 23.67 8.88 -40.19
N TYR A 627 22.58 9.47 -40.66
CA TYR A 627 21.18 9.08 -40.49
C TYR A 627 20.58 9.33 -39.09
N TYR A 628 21.25 10.12 -38.24
CA TYR A 628 20.74 10.54 -36.93
C TYR A 628 20.35 12.03 -36.87
N ALA A 629 20.41 12.74 -38.00
CA ALA A 629 19.72 14.03 -38.17
C ALA A 629 18.54 13.87 -39.13
N LEU A 630 17.34 14.22 -38.68
CA LEU A 630 16.10 14.18 -39.46
C LEU A 630 15.52 15.58 -39.62
N ASN A 631 15.77 16.16 -40.79
CA ASN A 631 15.29 17.48 -41.13
C ASN A 631 13.95 17.41 -41.87
N VAL A 632 12.96 18.13 -41.35
CA VAL A 632 11.60 18.23 -41.89
C VAL A 632 11.37 19.67 -42.38
N PRO A 633 11.79 19.99 -43.62
CA PRO A 633 11.58 21.32 -44.18
C PRO A 633 10.11 21.56 -44.51
N LEU A 634 9.56 22.65 -43.99
CA LEU A 634 8.15 23.04 -44.13
C LEU A 634 8.00 24.38 -44.86
N ASN A 635 6.80 24.62 -45.39
CA ASN A 635 6.43 25.87 -46.07
C ASN A 635 5.62 26.79 -45.13
N ASP A 636 5.35 28.01 -45.59
CA ASP A 636 4.48 28.96 -44.89
C ASP A 636 3.06 28.42 -44.68
N GLY A 637 2.40 28.93 -43.65
CA GLY A 637 0.97 28.70 -43.42
C GLY A 637 0.62 27.34 -42.82
N MET A 638 1.60 26.58 -42.31
CA MET A 638 1.34 25.32 -41.58
C MET A 638 0.34 25.53 -40.45
N ASP A 639 -0.83 24.91 -40.55
CA ASP A 639 -1.85 24.91 -39.51
C ASP A 639 -1.78 23.66 -38.62
N ASP A 640 -2.58 23.65 -37.56
CA ASP A 640 -2.61 22.57 -36.58
C ASP A 640 -2.84 21.19 -37.21
N GLU A 641 -3.73 21.10 -38.21
CA GLU A 641 -4.08 19.83 -38.82
C GLU A 641 -2.94 19.30 -39.70
N SER A 642 -2.39 20.17 -40.56
CA SER A 642 -1.30 19.83 -41.47
C SER A 642 -0.04 19.47 -40.68
N PHE A 643 0.30 20.24 -39.65
CA PHE A 643 1.47 19.99 -38.82
C PHE A 643 1.33 18.67 -38.06
N ARG A 644 0.16 18.42 -37.46
CA ARG A 644 -0.14 17.15 -36.77
C ARG A 644 -0.06 15.94 -37.72
N SER A 645 -0.50 16.10 -38.96
CA SER A 645 -0.47 15.02 -39.97
C SER A 645 0.95 14.59 -40.36
N LEU A 646 1.95 15.47 -40.16
CA LEU A 646 3.36 15.19 -40.37
C LEU A 646 4.06 14.76 -39.08
N PHE A 647 3.88 15.53 -38.00
CA PHE A 647 4.56 15.33 -36.72
C PHE A 647 4.31 13.94 -36.15
N ARG A 648 3.04 13.53 -36.04
CA ARG A 648 2.70 12.26 -35.37
C ARG A 648 3.27 11.04 -36.09
N PRO A 649 3.08 10.84 -37.42
CA PRO A 649 3.65 9.68 -38.10
C PRO A 649 5.19 9.67 -38.09
N LEU A 650 5.84 10.82 -38.27
CA LEU A 650 7.30 10.91 -38.28
C LEU A 650 7.88 10.59 -36.91
N ILE A 651 7.38 11.24 -35.85
CA ILE A 651 7.84 10.99 -34.48
C ILE A 651 7.50 9.57 -34.04
N GLN A 652 6.33 9.03 -34.41
CA GLN A 652 6.01 7.63 -34.14
C GLN A 652 7.08 6.71 -34.76
N LYS A 653 7.45 6.94 -36.02
CA LYS A 653 8.48 6.12 -36.68
C LYS A 653 9.85 6.27 -36.04
N VAL A 654 10.22 7.48 -35.62
CA VAL A 654 11.45 7.73 -34.88
C VAL A 654 11.45 6.98 -33.55
N MET A 655 10.37 7.08 -32.76
CA MET A 655 10.24 6.37 -31.49
C MET A 655 10.32 4.84 -31.68
N GLU A 656 9.71 4.31 -32.74
CA GLU A 656 9.76 2.87 -33.09
C GLU A 656 11.17 2.39 -33.45
N VAL A 657 11.92 3.19 -34.23
CA VAL A 657 13.22 2.77 -34.81
C VAL A 657 14.38 3.12 -33.91
N TYR A 658 14.44 4.36 -33.43
CA TYR A 658 15.54 4.86 -32.61
C TYR A 658 15.42 4.41 -31.15
N GLN A 659 14.19 4.18 -30.67
CA GLN A 659 13.89 3.73 -29.30
C GLN A 659 14.66 4.55 -28.25
N PRO A 660 14.44 5.87 -28.17
CA PRO A 660 15.17 6.72 -27.24
C PRO A 660 14.87 6.38 -25.78
N GLU A 661 15.86 6.58 -24.93
CA GLU A 661 15.77 6.42 -23.48
C GLU A 661 15.41 7.74 -22.78
N ALA A 662 15.60 8.87 -23.47
CA ALA A 662 15.14 10.19 -23.05
C ALA A 662 14.77 11.05 -24.27
N VAL A 663 13.80 11.93 -24.10
CA VAL A 663 13.35 12.90 -25.12
C VAL A 663 13.56 14.32 -24.60
N VAL A 664 14.11 15.18 -25.45
CA VAL A 664 14.21 16.63 -25.24
C VAL A 664 13.35 17.30 -26.29
N LEU A 665 12.35 18.08 -25.87
CA LEU A 665 11.48 18.83 -26.76
C LEU A 665 11.76 20.32 -26.61
N GLN A 666 12.19 20.97 -27.69
CA GLN A 666 12.38 22.42 -27.80
C GLN A 666 11.13 23.06 -28.38
N CYS A 667 10.48 23.93 -27.60
CA CYS A 667 9.18 24.54 -27.91
C CYS A 667 9.32 26.02 -28.30
N GLY A 668 9.67 26.31 -29.56
CA GLY A 668 9.74 27.67 -30.11
C GLY A 668 8.37 28.33 -30.27
N ALA A 669 8.15 29.50 -29.66
CA ALA A 669 6.84 30.17 -29.70
C ALA A 669 6.64 31.02 -30.97
N ASP A 670 7.66 31.15 -31.82
CA ASP A 670 7.58 31.76 -33.15
C ASP A 670 6.92 30.87 -34.20
N SER A 671 6.73 29.57 -33.93
CA SER A 671 5.86 28.71 -34.74
C SER A 671 4.36 29.05 -34.62
N LEU A 672 3.98 29.94 -33.69
CA LEU A 672 2.60 30.30 -33.44
C LEU A 672 2.04 31.34 -34.42
N SER A 673 0.74 31.23 -34.68
CA SER A 673 -0.02 32.23 -35.43
C SER A 673 0.15 33.63 -34.86
N GLY A 674 0.44 34.59 -35.74
CA GLY A 674 0.61 36.00 -35.37
C GLY A 674 1.96 36.32 -34.70
N ASP A 675 2.94 35.43 -34.78
CA ASP A 675 4.33 35.84 -34.59
C ASP A 675 4.75 36.88 -35.64
N ARG A 676 5.73 37.75 -35.32
CA ARG A 676 6.18 38.82 -36.21
C ARG A 676 7.09 38.33 -37.34
N LEU A 677 7.84 37.26 -37.11
CA LEU A 677 8.79 36.70 -38.07
C LEU A 677 8.42 35.28 -38.48
N GLY A 678 7.87 34.50 -37.56
CA GLY A 678 7.38 33.16 -37.84
C GLY A 678 6.22 33.17 -38.82
N CYS A 679 6.26 32.23 -39.77
CA CYS A 679 5.30 32.16 -40.88
C CYS A 679 4.38 30.93 -40.78
N PHE A 680 4.45 30.19 -39.67
CA PHE A 680 3.50 29.12 -39.36
C PHE A 680 2.22 29.70 -38.73
N ASN A 681 1.14 28.92 -38.78
CA ASN A 681 -0.18 29.30 -38.30
C ASN A 681 -0.67 28.35 -37.20
N LEU A 682 0.25 27.90 -36.34
CA LEU A 682 -0.11 26.99 -35.24
C LEU A 682 -0.84 27.75 -34.14
N SER A 683 -1.87 27.11 -33.59
CA SER A 683 -2.46 27.56 -32.33
C SER A 683 -1.62 27.07 -31.16
N VAL A 684 -1.74 27.73 -30.00
CA VAL A 684 -1.12 27.26 -28.75
C VAL A 684 -1.54 25.82 -28.43
N LYS A 685 -2.77 25.42 -28.79
CA LYS A 685 -3.27 24.06 -28.57
C LYS A 685 -2.66 23.05 -29.52
N GLY A 686 -2.46 23.42 -30.78
CA GLY A 686 -1.82 22.60 -31.80
C GLY A 686 -0.33 22.39 -31.50
N HIS A 687 0.36 23.46 -31.09
CA HIS A 687 1.74 23.39 -30.62
C HIS A 687 1.88 22.42 -29.43
N ALA A 688 1.01 22.58 -28.41
CA ALA A 688 0.95 21.69 -27.25
C ALA A 688 0.49 20.25 -27.58
N ASP A 689 -0.11 19.97 -28.74
CA ASP A 689 -0.46 18.61 -29.18
C ASP A 689 0.79 17.75 -29.34
N CYS A 690 1.90 18.34 -29.77
CA CYS A 690 3.20 17.68 -29.88
C CYS A 690 3.66 17.16 -28.51
N LEU A 691 3.57 18.02 -27.49
CA LEU A 691 3.89 17.66 -26.12
C LEU A 691 2.95 16.55 -25.59
N ARG A 692 1.64 16.65 -25.82
CA ARG A 692 0.68 15.60 -25.41
C ARG A 692 1.02 14.27 -26.06
N PHE A 693 1.36 14.28 -27.35
CA PHE A 693 1.73 13.08 -28.08
C PHE A 693 3.00 12.44 -27.50
N LEU A 694 4.04 13.22 -27.24
CA LEU A 694 5.29 12.71 -26.65
C LEU A 694 5.09 12.17 -25.23
N ARG A 695 4.28 12.84 -24.40
CA ARG A 695 3.93 12.34 -23.05
C ARG A 695 3.28 10.95 -23.08
N SER A 696 2.55 10.62 -24.14
CA SER A 696 1.85 9.32 -24.23
C SER A 696 2.80 8.11 -24.29
N TYR A 697 4.07 8.31 -24.67
CA TYR A 697 5.08 7.25 -24.71
C TYR A 697 5.69 6.91 -23.35
N ASN A 698 5.47 7.75 -22.32
CA ASN A 698 5.99 7.53 -20.96
C ASN A 698 7.52 7.34 -20.88
N VAL A 699 8.26 7.99 -21.79
CA VAL A 699 9.73 8.09 -21.77
C VAL A 699 10.12 9.37 -21.01
N PRO A 700 11.21 9.40 -20.23
CA PRO A 700 11.72 10.62 -19.61
C PRO A 700 11.76 11.80 -20.60
N LEU A 701 10.99 12.86 -20.30
CA LEU A 701 10.78 14.00 -21.19
C LEU A 701 11.25 15.30 -20.53
N MET A 702 12.21 15.96 -21.16
CA MET A 702 12.65 17.30 -20.81
C MET A 702 12.06 18.31 -21.80
N ILE A 703 11.38 19.32 -21.27
CA ILE A 703 10.79 20.39 -22.07
C ILE A 703 11.67 21.61 -21.91
N LEU A 704 12.23 22.04 -23.02
CA LEU A 704 12.87 23.32 -23.19
C LEU A 704 11.89 24.16 -24.01
N GLY A 705 11.83 25.45 -23.77
CA GLY A 705 11.10 26.31 -24.68
C GLY A 705 12.02 27.31 -25.34
N GLY A 706 11.44 28.01 -26.30
CA GLY A 706 12.13 28.97 -27.14
C GLY A 706 11.57 30.37 -27.01
N GLY A 707 12.21 31.25 -27.75
CA GLY A 707 11.75 32.63 -27.92
C GLY A 707 10.54 32.70 -28.85
N GLY A 708 10.19 33.94 -29.16
CA GLY A 708 9.21 34.30 -30.17
C GLY A 708 9.21 35.81 -30.28
N TYR A 709 8.94 36.33 -31.46
CA TYR A 709 9.05 37.77 -31.74
C TYR A 709 7.78 38.53 -31.35
N THR A 710 6.72 37.82 -30.95
CA THR A 710 5.55 38.37 -30.24
C THR A 710 5.56 37.96 -28.76
N ILE A 711 6.07 38.82 -27.87
CA ILE A 711 6.20 38.59 -26.41
C ILE A 711 4.94 38.00 -25.76
N ARG A 712 3.76 38.47 -26.17
CA ARG A 712 2.48 37.98 -25.63
C ARG A 712 2.23 36.52 -25.99
N ASN A 713 2.59 36.08 -27.20
CA ASN A 713 2.43 34.70 -27.63
C ASN A 713 3.38 33.78 -26.87
N VAL A 714 4.63 34.22 -26.63
CA VAL A 714 5.61 33.48 -25.82
C VAL A 714 5.04 33.14 -24.44
N ALA A 715 4.62 34.15 -23.67
CA ALA A 715 4.13 33.92 -22.32
C ALA A 715 2.84 33.06 -22.29
N ARG A 716 1.95 33.19 -23.28
CA ARG A 716 0.75 32.33 -23.41
C ARG A 716 1.13 30.88 -23.71
N CYS A 717 2.03 30.68 -24.67
CA CYS A 717 2.52 29.37 -25.07
C CYS A 717 3.10 28.62 -23.88
N TRP A 718 4.11 29.21 -23.24
CA TRP A 718 4.82 28.59 -22.13
C TRP A 718 3.91 28.35 -20.92
N CYS A 719 2.97 29.26 -20.64
CA CYS A 719 1.98 29.03 -19.58
C CYS A 719 1.11 27.80 -19.88
N TYR A 720 0.59 27.72 -21.10
CA TYR A 720 -0.28 26.63 -21.52
C TYR A 720 0.48 25.29 -21.59
N GLU A 721 1.67 25.27 -22.18
CA GLU A 721 2.49 24.06 -22.29
C GLU A 721 3.00 23.56 -20.96
N THR A 722 3.37 24.46 -20.04
CA THR A 722 3.74 24.07 -18.68
C THR A 722 2.55 23.43 -17.97
N ALA A 723 1.33 23.96 -18.15
CA ALA A 723 0.13 23.35 -17.62
C ALA A 723 -0.10 21.95 -18.21
N VAL A 724 0.01 21.81 -19.54
CA VAL A 724 -0.09 20.52 -20.23
C VAL A 724 0.99 19.55 -19.76
N ALA A 725 2.22 20.01 -19.50
CA ALA A 725 3.32 19.18 -18.99
C ALA A 725 3.01 18.58 -17.61
N VAL A 726 2.37 19.35 -16.72
CA VAL A 726 1.96 18.88 -15.38
C VAL A 726 0.59 18.19 -15.36
N GLY A 727 -0.03 17.97 -16.54
CA GLY A 727 -1.31 17.26 -16.66
C GLY A 727 -2.53 18.10 -16.33
N VAL A 728 -2.44 19.43 -16.49
CA VAL A 728 -3.53 20.38 -16.27
C VAL A 728 -3.95 20.99 -17.60
N GLU A 729 -5.25 21.04 -17.89
CA GLU A 729 -5.82 21.81 -18.99
C GLU A 729 -6.35 23.15 -18.43
N PRO A 730 -5.66 24.28 -18.68
CA PRO A 730 -6.08 25.56 -18.15
C PRO A 730 -7.31 26.10 -18.91
N ASP A 731 -8.25 26.69 -18.19
CA ASP A 731 -9.35 27.47 -18.78
C ASP A 731 -8.78 28.76 -19.39
N ASN A 732 -9.41 29.30 -20.43
CA ASN A 732 -9.03 30.57 -21.08
C ASN A 732 -9.33 31.81 -20.20
N LYS A 733 -9.68 31.60 -18.92
CA LYS A 733 -9.97 32.68 -17.96
C LYS A 733 -8.72 33.03 -17.17
N LEU A 734 -8.34 34.30 -17.24
CA LEU A 734 -7.25 34.82 -16.42
C LEU A 734 -7.65 34.94 -14.94
N PRO A 735 -6.73 34.67 -14.00
CA PRO A 735 -6.93 35.01 -12.60
C PRO A 735 -7.02 36.54 -12.45
N TYR A 736 -8.08 37.04 -11.80
CA TYR A 736 -8.20 38.46 -11.48
C TYR A 736 -7.13 38.88 -10.46
N LYS A 737 -6.29 39.85 -10.80
CA LYS A 737 -5.30 40.45 -9.91
C LYS A 737 -5.25 41.96 -10.13
N ASP A 738 -5.48 42.74 -9.07
CA ASP A 738 -5.31 44.19 -9.10
C ASP A 738 -3.86 44.55 -9.47
N GLY A 739 -3.69 45.36 -10.52
CA GLY A 739 -2.43 46.06 -10.80
C GLY A 739 -1.56 45.56 -11.97
N TYR A 740 -2.01 44.62 -12.81
CA TYR A 740 -1.27 44.22 -14.02
C TYR A 740 -2.17 44.16 -15.27
N ASP A 741 -2.71 45.29 -15.70
CA ASP A 741 -3.41 45.40 -17.00
C ASP A 741 -2.47 45.35 -18.21
N PHE A 742 -1.15 45.29 -18.00
CA PHE A 742 -0.17 45.39 -19.10
C PHE A 742 0.32 44.04 -19.64
N PHE A 743 0.16 42.94 -18.89
CA PHE A 743 0.67 41.63 -19.28
C PHE A 743 -0.44 40.57 -19.30
N LEU A 744 -0.80 40.19 -20.54
CA LEU A 744 -1.38 38.89 -20.95
C LEU A 744 -2.91 38.80 -20.97
N GLN A 745 -3.45 38.55 -22.16
CA GLN A 745 -4.63 37.71 -22.42
C GLN A 745 -4.11 36.28 -22.67
N ILE A 746 -4.77 35.21 -22.19
CA ILE A 746 -4.48 33.79 -22.54
C ILE A 746 -5.38 33.31 -23.66
#